data_AF-J0D2C5-F1
#
_entry.id   AF-J0D2C5-F1
#
_cell.length_a   1.000
_cell.length_b   1.000
_cell.length_c   1.000
_cell.angle_alpha   90.00
_cell.angle_beta   90.00
_cell.angle_gamma   90.00
#
_symmetry.space_group_name_H-M   'P 1'
#
loop_
_entity.id
_entity.type
_entity.pdbx_description
1 polymer ?
#
loop_
_entity_poly.entity_id
_entity_poly.type
_entity_poly.pdbx_seq_one_letter_code
_entity_poly.pdbx_strand_id
1 'polypeptide(L)'
;MAAPFVAPRAELVRVITTIGHVDHGKTTFVDSLLAANNIISSRLAGKIRYMDSREDEQQRGITMESSAVSLQFKVLDASAAPKTYVVNLIDTPGHVDFSSEVSTAARLCDGALVIVDAVEGVCTQTITVLRQAWLDGLKPILVINKFDRLITELKLTPAEGYQHVQQLIEEVNAVMGSFFAAERLEDDLRWREAREARLAARKDAATDAPADEDDGAFEEKDDEDIYFAPDRGNVIFASALDGWGFRVGKFAQLYAQKLGVREANLRRVLWGDFYLDPKTKRVIGQKQLKGRNLKPLFVQFVLDNIWAVYENVVIHPNTEKIEKIVNTLNLKIPPRDLKSKDARHVLGLIFGQWLSLATCTVQAVIDVVPPPPVAQRTRVPKMLHPDLRERSATVEPTTALERDLYACNSDPQARVVGYVSKMFAVPRKELPEGKRKPLTAEEMRARGRAAREAAAPSPLPEAADPAPAPELPAAEDARDPAVAEDETEEVLLGFARLYSGTLRVGARVACVLPKYKPELGRSDARNAKHLAHATVSALYIMMGRELVPVQAVTAGNVFAVAGLEGKVWRSATLCGIEREEGEEELVNLGAVTRQAPPIVRVALEPVIPAEMPKIVRGLKLLSQSDPCVETFQQATGEHVILTAGELHLERCLKDLRERFAKVEITASEPIVPFRETAVRAPDMVPPKAGLGKPRGTFQATAFQGLVKCTLRVVPLPEKIGKLLLENLITLQRMREQPSNSEAPSVEAAEVEMEDDNEGVAQASLMRPEEFVDALKRVCEDVGGEWADAYDGLWMFGPHGAGPNVLLDRRPNEESRRHFSRTGKENSSTGVKRDFEDAVATGFQAATFQGPLCAEPMQGIAVVLEGLEYDPDAIAAEVGQSRLVQITGSLISSVREACRSGMLDWSPRLMLAMYSCEIQASTEALGKMYGVLARRRGRIISEDIKEGTSFFTVRALLPVVESFGFAEDIRKKTSGAASPQLVFSGYELLDEDPFWVPTTEEELEDLGEKADRANIARGYMDAVRSRKGMFVEKKIVEFAEKQRTLKR
;
A
#
# COMPACT_ATOMS: atom_id res chain seq x y z
N MET A 1 -30.13 18.34 29.96
CA MET A 1 -29.87 18.23 28.51
C MET A 1 -28.41 18.59 28.29
N ALA A 2 -27.57 17.62 27.92
CA ALA A 2 -26.21 17.92 27.46
C ALA A 2 -26.33 18.76 26.18
N ALA A 3 -25.54 19.85 26.07
CA ALA A 3 -25.53 20.67 24.86
C ALA A 3 -25.27 19.78 23.63
N PRO A 4 -25.98 19.97 22.51
CA PRO A 4 -25.70 19.22 21.29
C PRO A 4 -24.23 19.44 20.92
N PHE A 5 -23.52 18.35 20.60
CA PHE A 5 -22.15 18.44 20.10
C PHE A 5 -22.14 19.28 18.82
N VAL A 6 -21.73 20.55 18.93
CA VAL A 6 -21.53 21.43 17.78
C VAL A 6 -20.15 21.08 17.22
N ALA A 7 -20.12 20.56 15.99
CA ALA A 7 -18.87 20.24 15.32
C ALA A 7 -17.95 21.48 15.31
N PRO A 8 -16.66 21.31 15.62
CA PRO A 8 -15.71 22.42 15.70
C PRO A 8 -15.59 23.12 14.33
N ARG A 9 -15.38 24.45 14.35
CA ARG A 9 -15.10 25.21 13.13
C ARG A 9 -13.85 24.65 12.45
N ALA A 10 -13.87 24.53 11.12
CA ALA A 10 -12.80 23.94 10.33
C ALA A 10 -11.41 24.58 10.61
N GLU A 11 -11.34 25.88 10.88
CA GLU A 11 -10.09 26.61 11.20
C GLU A 11 -9.37 26.07 12.46
N LEU A 12 -10.13 25.52 13.41
CA LEU A 12 -9.64 24.99 14.67
C LEU A 12 -9.43 23.47 14.64
N VAL A 13 -9.62 22.85 13.47
CA VAL A 13 -9.40 21.42 13.26
C VAL A 13 -8.02 21.20 12.64
N ARG A 14 -7.34 20.13 13.06
CA ARG A 14 -6.16 19.59 12.39
C ARG A 14 -6.35 18.10 12.20
N VAL A 15 -6.12 17.59 10.99
CA VAL A 15 -6.18 16.15 10.69
C VAL A 15 -4.77 15.67 10.41
N ILE A 16 -4.26 14.77 11.25
CA ILE A 16 -2.90 14.28 11.18
C ILE A 16 -2.85 12.75 11.25
N THR A 17 -1.81 12.18 10.67
CA THR A 17 -1.48 10.77 10.80
C THR A 17 -0.09 10.59 11.43
N THR A 18 0.13 9.53 12.19
CA THR A 18 1.48 9.07 12.55
C THR A 18 2.00 8.14 11.47
N ILE A 19 3.25 8.33 11.02
CA ILE A 19 3.91 7.45 10.05
C ILE A 19 5.35 7.18 10.50
N GLY A 20 5.91 6.03 10.14
CA GLY A 20 7.29 5.67 10.48
C GLY A 20 7.51 4.16 10.49
N HIS A 21 8.77 3.74 10.59
CA HIS A 21 9.14 2.33 10.62
C HIS A 21 8.52 1.58 11.83
N VAL A 22 8.44 0.25 11.74
CA VAL A 22 8.07 -0.63 12.86
C VAL A 22 8.99 -0.34 14.05
N ASP A 23 8.46 -0.43 15.26
CA ASP A 23 9.20 -0.23 16.51
C ASP A 23 9.85 1.15 16.74
N HIS A 24 9.68 2.15 15.87
CA HIS A 24 10.08 3.54 16.12
C HIS A 24 9.26 4.25 17.23
N GLY A 25 8.30 3.56 17.85
CA GLY A 25 7.53 4.05 19.00
C GLY A 25 6.29 4.88 18.66
N LYS A 26 5.66 4.64 17.49
CA LYS A 26 4.42 5.33 17.06
C LYS A 26 3.31 5.20 18.09
N THR A 27 2.91 3.97 18.42
CA THR A 27 1.81 3.70 19.35
C THR A 27 2.10 4.24 20.77
N THR A 28 3.36 4.13 21.22
CA THR A 28 3.81 4.71 22.50
C THR A 28 3.70 6.24 22.51
N PHE A 29 4.01 6.87 21.38
CA PHE A 29 3.87 8.32 21.21
C PHE A 29 2.40 8.74 21.23
N VAL A 30 1.51 8.00 20.54
CA VAL A 30 0.06 8.26 20.54
C VAL A 30 -0.55 8.08 21.93
N ASP A 31 -0.17 7.02 22.66
CA ASP A 31 -0.60 6.80 24.05
C ASP A 31 -0.28 8.00 24.95
N SER A 32 0.87 8.64 24.76
CA SER A 32 1.24 9.84 25.52
C SER A 32 0.30 11.03 25.25
N LEU A 33 -0.22 11.14 24.02
CA LEU A 33 -1.23 12.15 23.66
C LEU A 33 -2.61 11.83 24.24
N LEU A 34 -2.98 10.55 24.27
CA LEU A 34 -4.23 10.06 24.88
C LEU A 34 -4.24 10.32 26.38
N ALA A 35 -3.10 10.11 27.05
CA ALA A 35 -2.95 10.35 28.48
C ALA A 35 -3.15 11.83 28.85
N ALA A 36 -2.64 12.74 28.01
CA ALA A 36 -2.83 14.18 28.20
C ALA A 36 -4.29 14.64 28.06
N ASN A 37 -5.11 13.89 27.32
CA ASN A 37 -6.55 14.14 27.16
C ASN A 37 -7.42 13.44 28.23
N ASN A 38 -6.80 12.79 29.23
CA ASN A 38 -7.48 11.97 30.24
C ASN A 38 -8.31 10.81 29.65
N ILE A 39 -8.00 10.36 28.44
CA ILE A 39 -8.61 9.15 27.85
C ILE A 39 -8.04 7.91 28.54
N ILE A 40 -6.72 7.92 28.78
CA ILE A 40 -6.02 6.92 29.56
C ILE A 40 -5.30 7.57 30.74
N SER A 41 -4.99 6.79 31.78
CA SER A 41 -4.17 7.30 32.88
C SER A 41 -2.71 7.43 32.47
N SER A 42 -2.00 8.44 32.99
CA SER A 42 -0.59 8.68 32.69
C SER A 42 0.35 7.53 33.07
N ARG A 43 -0.04 6.67 34.02
CA ARG A 43 0.75 5.47 34.40
C ARG A 43 0.64 4.32 33.40
N LEU A 44 -0.43 4.33 32.62
CA LEU A 44 -0.75 3.30 31.63
C LEU A 44 -0.31 3.70 30.22
N ALA A 45 0.04 4.97 30.01
CA ALA A 45 0.60 5.49 28.77
C ALA A 45 1.85 4.70 28.36
N GLY A 46 1.89 4.23 27.12
CA GLY A 46 3.01 3.48 26.54
C GLY A 46 3.05 2.00 26.92
N LYS A 47 2.16 1.54 27.80
CA LYS A 47 2.04 0.12 28.19
C LYS A 47 0.82 -0.57 27.61
N ILE A 48 -0.32 0.13 27.58
CA ILE A 48 -1.59 -0.47 27.14
C ILE A 48 -1.70 -0.52 25.62
N ARG A 49 -1.09 0.44 24.89
CA ARG A 49 -1.25 0.58 23.44
C ARG A 49 -2.73 0.68 23.08
N TYR A 50 -3.37 1.77 23.53
CA TYR A 50 -4.84 1.86 23.53
C TYR A 50 -5.45 1.75 22.12
N MET A 51 -4.73 2.25 21.11
CA MET A 51 -5.13 2.22 19.70
C MET A 51 -5.07 0.83 19.07
N ASP A 52 -4.26 -0.08 19.62
CA ASP A 52 -4.19 -1.48 19.18
C ASP A 52 -5.42 -2.21 19.77
N SER A 53 -6.54 -2.16 19.06
CA SER A 53 -7.82 -2.65 19.55
C SER A 53 -7.89 -4.17 19.61
N ARG A 54 -7.17 -4.85 18.71
CA ARG A 54 -7.23 -6.30 18.53
C ARG A 54 -6.28 -7.01 19.49
N GLU A 55 -6.62 -8.25 19.86
CA GLU A 55 -5.80 -9.04 20.78
C GLU A 55 -4.48 -9.50 20.15
N ASP A 56 -4.49 -9.80 18.85
CA ASP A 56 -3.29 -10.18 18.09
C ASP A 56 -2.30 -9.02 17.92
N GLU A 57 -2.78 -7.79 17.72
CA GLU A 57 -1.95 -6.58 17.71
C GLU A 57 -1.20 -6.42 19.03
N GLN A 58 -1.91 -6.57 20.16
CA GLN A 58 -1.33 -6.46 21.50
C GLN A 58 -0.31 -7.57 21.79
N GLN A 59 -0.60 -8.81 21.39
CA GLN A 59 0.30 -9.96 21.58
C GLN A 59 1.57 -9.83 20.75
N ARG A 60 1.45 -9.42 19.47
CA ARG A 60 2.59 -9.27 18.56
C ARG A 60 3.37 -7.97 18.81
N GLY A 61 2.72 -7.00 19.45
CA GLY A 61 3.29 -5.68 19.68
C GLY A 61 3.47 -4.88 18.39
N ILE A 62 2.59 -5.05 17.41
CA ILE A 62 2.59 -4.28 16.16
C ILE A 62 1.15 -3.86 15.82
N THR A 63 0.99 -2.62 15.37
CA THR A 63 -0.28 -2.12 14.84
C THR A 63 -0.52 -2.70 13.45
N MET A 64 -1.72 -3.23 13.20
CA MET A 64 -2.13 -3.87 11.94
C MET A 64 -3.28 -3.15 11.25
N GLU A 65 -4.18 -2.50 12.00
CA GLU A 65 -5.27 -1.69 11.48
C GLU A 65 -5.13 -0.21 11.84
N SER A 66 -5.44 0.69 10.90
CA SER A 66 -5.47 2.12 11.23
C SER A 66 -6.70 2.46 12.08
N SER A 67 -6.46 3.19 13.17
CA SER A 67 -7.47 3.62 14.14
C SER A 67 -7.43 5.13 14.34
N ALA A 68 -8.59 5.76 14.56
CA ALA A 68 -8.71 7.22 14.66
C ALA A 68 -9.20 7.68 16.02
N VAL A 69 -8.70 8.82 16.49
CA VAL A 69 -9.10 9.48 17.73
C VAL A 69 -9.18 10.99 17.55
N SER A 70 -10.20 11.63 18.12
CA SER A 70 -10.35 13.08 18.14
C SER A 70 -9.94 13.66 19.50
N LEU A 71 -8.82 14.39 19.55
CA LEU A 71 -8.26 14.99 20.76
C LEU A 71 -8.64 16.47 20.88
N GLN A 72 -8.98 16.94 22.09
CA GLN A 72 -9.40 18.31 22.33
C GLN A 72 -8.39 19.03 23.23
N PHE A 73 -7.77 20.08 22.71
CA PHE A 73 -6.76 20.85 23.44
C PHE A 73 -7.17 22.31 23.60
N LYS A 74 -7.06 22.81 24.83
CA LYS A 74 -7.25 24.24 25.13
C LYS A 74 -5.91 24.93 25.10
N VAL A 75 -5.73 25.82 24.12
CA VAL A 75 -4.50 26.62 23.97
C VAL A 75 -4.78 28.04 24.41
N LEU A 76 -3.93 28.55 25.30
CA LEU A 76 -3.94 29.93 25.74
C LEU A 76 -3.14 30.75 24.73
N ASP A 77 -3.84 31.62 24.00
CA ASP A 77 -3.22 32.57 23.10
C ASP A 77 -2.73 33.77 23.92
N ALA A 78 -1.49 34.24 23.72
CA ALA A 78 -0.84 35.23 24.59
C ALA A 78 -1.56 36.60 24.64
N SER A 79 -2.56 36.81 23.77
CA SER A 79 -3.33 38.05 23.64
C SER A 79 -4.86 37.84 23.54
N ALA A 80 -5.39 36.62 23.66
CA ALA A 80 -6.82 36.33 23.45
C ALA A 80 -7.41 35.27 24.38
N ALA A 81 -8.74 35.14 24.37
CA ALA A 81 -9.47 34.09 25.08
C ALA A 81 -8.99 32.67 24.68
N PRO A 82 -9.04 31.68 25.59
CA PRO A 82 -8.59 30.33 25.31
C PRO A 82 -9.35 29.72 24.12
N LYS A 83 -8.62 29.32 23.07
CA LYS A 83 -9.18 28.64 21.90
C LYS A 83 -9.09 27.14 22.11
N THR A 84 -10.15 26.41 21.74
CA THR A 84 -10.16 24.95 21.77
C THR A 84 -9.89 24.43 20.38
N TYR A 85 -8.79 23.72 20.22
CA TYR A 85 -8.40 23.04 18.98
C TYR A 85 -8.81 21.57 19.06
N VAL A 86 -9.21 21.02 17.91
CA VAL A 86 -9.51 19.61 17.76
C VAL A 86 -8.49 18.98 16.81
N VAL A 87 -7.75 18.00 17.31
CA VAL A 87 -6.75 17.26 16.54
C VAL A 87 -7.30 15.86 16.29
N ASN A 88 -7.70 15.62 15.05
CA ASN A 88 -8.08 14.30 14.57
C ASN A 88 -6.81 13.55 14.21
N LEU A 89 -6.46 12.55 15.02
CA LEU A 89 -5.25 11.76 14.89
C LEU A 89 -5.62 10.37 14.37
N ILE A 90 -4.97 9.95 13.29
CA ILE A 90 -5.07 8.59 12.76
C ILE A 90 -3.75 7.89 13.04
N ASP A 91 -3.79 6.79 13.79
CA ASP A 91 -2.62 5.94 14.03
C ASP A 91 -2.54 4.90 12.92
N THR A 92 -1.39 4.83 12.23
CA THR A 92 -1.21 3.91 11.09
C THR A 92 -0.19 2.82 11.39
N PRO A 93 -0.38 1.63 10.79
CA PRO A 93 0.55 0.52 10.98
C PRO A 93 1.95 0.86 10.44
N GLY A 94 2.97 0.33 11.11
CA GLY A 94 4.35 0.47 10.64
C GLY A 94 4.79 -0.58 9.63
N HIS A 95 4.14 -1.75 9.65
CA HIS A 95 4.61 -2.91 8.90
C HIS A 95 4.29 -2.77 7.41
N VAL A 96 5.20 -3.24 6.54
CA VAL A 96 5.07 -3.12 5.08
C VAL A 96 3.82 -3.81 4.53
N ASP A 97 3.45 -4.97 5.07
CA ASP A 97 2.25 -5.72 4.69
C ASP A 97 0.95 -4.92 4.86
N PHE A 98 0.96 -3.85 5.66
CA PHE A 98 -0.19 -2.97 5.88
C PHE A 98 0.03 -1.56 5.30
N SER A 99 0.90 -1.42 4.31
CA SER A 99 1.15 -0.14 3.62
C SER A 99 -0.10 0.45 2.95
N SER A 100 -1.07 -0.38 2.55
CA SER A 100 -2.38 0.04 2.05
C SER A 100 -3.19 0.82 3.09
N GLU A 101 -3.11 0.44 4.37
CA GLU A 101 -3.73 1.15 5.49
C GLU A 101 -3.07 2.53 5.69
N VAL A 102 -1.75 2.63 5.51
CA VAL A 102 -1.02 3.91 5.57
C VAL A 102 -1.48 4.84 4.44
N SER A 103 -1.60 4.34 3.21
CA SER A 103 -2.03 5.13 2.05
C SER A 103 -3.47 5.62 2.17
N THR A 104 -4.38 4.75 2.61
CA THR A 104 -5.80 5.11 2.80
C THR A 104 -5.98 6.16 3.92
N ALA A 105 -5.22 6.07 5.00
CA ALA A 105 -5.20 7.05 6.08
C ALA A 105 -4.56 8.39 5.67
N ALA A 106 -3.42 8.35 4.98
CA ALA A 106 -2.70 9.53 4.51
C ALA A 106 -3.58 10.42 3.63
N ARG A 107 -4.41 9.83 2.77
CA ARG A 107 -5.32 10.58 1.89
C ARG A 107 -6.32 11.45 2.65
N LEU A 108 -6.79 11.00 3.81
CA LEU A 108 -7.71 11.77 4.67
C LEU A 108 -7.02 12.88 5.48
N CYS A 109 -5.70 12.83 5.68
CA CYS A 109 -4.96 13.74 6.57
C CYS A 109 -4.47 15.00 5.87
N ASP A 110 -4.15 16.07 6.61
CA ASP A 110 -3.50 17.28 6.08
C ASP A 110 -2.01 17.37 6.47
N GLY A 111 -1.64 16.72 7.57
CA GLY A 111 -0.27 16.63 8.05
C GLY A 111 0.11 15.22 8.47
N ALA A 112 1.42 14.99 8.61
CA ALA A 112 1.95 13.71 9.08
C ALA A 112 3.02 13.92 10.15
N LEU A 113 2.98 13.13 11.21
CA LEU A 113 4.05 13.02 12.19
C LEU A 113 4.97 11.88 11.76
N VAL A 114 6.17 12.21 11.27
CA VAL A 114 7.17 11.25 10.81
C VAL A 114 8.04 10.85 11.98
N ILE A 115 7.82 9.66 12.52
CA ILE A 115 8.50 9.18 13.71
C ILE A 115 9.75 8.36 13.31
N VAL A 116 10.91 8.88 13.70
CA VAL A 116 12.23 8.31 13.40
C VAL A 116 12.95 8.01 14.71
N ASP A 117 13.46 6.79 14.89
CA ASP A 117 14.27 6.44 16.05
C ASP A 117 15.63 7.15 15.98
N ALA A 118 16.04 7.79 17.09
CA ALA A 118 17.30 8.48 17.19
C ALA A 118 18.52 7.57 16.99
N VAL A 119 18.43 6.26 17.24
CA VAL A 119 19.54 5.30 17.11
C VAL A 119 19.54 4.58 15.75
N GLU A 120 18.38 4.07 15.32
CA GLU A 120 18.25 3.30 14.07
C GLU A 120 18.26 4.23 12.84
N GLY A 121 17.74 5.44 13.01
CA GLY A 121 17.71 6.49 12.01
C GLY A 121 16.72 6.25 10.86
N VAL A 122 17.07 6.71 9.66
CA VAL A 122 16.23 6.51 8.47
C VAL A 122 16.34 5.07 7.96
N CYS A 123 15.22 4.34 8.02
CA CYS A 123 15.05 2.99 7.48
C CYS A 123 14.22 3.02 6.17
N THR A 124 14.16 1.88 5.47
CA THR A 124 13.46 1.72 4.17
C THR A 124 11.97 2.05 4.22
N GLN A 125 11.27 1.64 5.28
CA GLN A 125 9.87 1.99 5.48
C GLN A 125 9.70 3.50 5.70
N THR A 126 10.64 4.16 6.39
CA THR A 126 10.63 5.62 6.58
C THR A 126 10.65 6.33 5.23
N ILE A 127 11.47 5.86 4.28
CA ILE A 127 11.52 6.38 2.90
C ILE A 127 10.18 6.16 2.19
N THR A 128 9.60 4.97 2.32
CA THR A 128 8.33 4.61 1.67
C THR A 128 7.16 5.46 2.19
N VAL A 129 7.04 5.63 3.51
CA VAL A 129 5.97 6.44 4.10
C VAL A 129 6.19 7.94 3.88
N LEU A 130 7.45 8.41 3.83
CA LEU A 130 7.77 9.78 3.42
C LEU A 130 7.39 10.03 1.97
N ARG A 131 7.66 9.08 1.07
CA ARG A 131 7.21 9.13 -0.33
C ARG A 131 5.68 9.17 -0.42
N GLN A 132 4.97 8.39 0.39
CA GLN A 132 3.50 8.45 0.44
C GLN A 132 3.01 9.84 0.90
N ALA A 133 3.57 10.37 1.99
CA ALA A 133 3.23 11.69 2.49
C ALA A 133 3.53 12.79 1.45
N TRP A 134 4.63 12.63 0.70
CA TRP A 134 5.01 13.50 -0.41
C TRP A 134 3.98 13.44 -1.54
N LEU A 135 3.61 12.25 -2.00
CA LEU A 135 2.67 12.07 -3.11
C LEU A 135 1.27 12.61 -2.78
N ASP A 136 0.80 12.40 -1.55
CA ASP A 136 -0.49 12.90 -1.04
C ASP A 136 -0.45 14.37 -0.61
N GLY A 137 0.69 15.06 -0.72
CA GLY A 137 0.83 16.49 -0.41
C GLY A 137 0.59 16.82 1.07
N LEU A 138 0.95 15.92 1.99
CA LEU A 138 0.88 16.17 3.42
C LEU A 138 1.98 17.14 3.86
N LYS A 139 1.74 17.90 4.92
CA LYS A 139 2.80 18.68 5.60
C LYS A 139 3.45 17.83 6.70
N PRO A 140 4.67 17.30 6.50
CA PRO A 140 5.32 16.42 7.47
C PRO A 140 5.97 17.23 8.60
N ILE A 141 5.91 16.68 9.82
CA ILE A 141 6.67 17.12 10.99
C ILE A 141 7.56 15.95 11.38
N LEU A 142 8.87 16.18 11.44
CA LEU A 142 9.83 15.17 11.86
C LEU A 142 9.84 15.04 13.39
N VAL A 143 9.69 13.83 13.88
CA VAL A 143 9.76 13.49 15.31
C VAL A 143 10.92 12.52 15.50
N ILE A 144 12.00 13.01 16.10
CA ILE A 144 13.15 12.20 16.48
C ILE A 144 12.85 11.62 17.87
N ASN A 145 12.43 10.36 17.88
CA ASN A 145 11.98 9.63 19.06
C ASN A 145 13.08 8.74 19.65
N LYS A 146 12.86 8.21 20.85
CA LYS A 146 13.82 7.40 21.62
C LYS A 146 15.14 8.10 21.88
N PHE A 147 15.07 9.42 22.06
CA PHE A 147 16.23 10.26 22.35
C PHE A 147 16.96 9.83 23.63
N ASP A 148 16.25 9.22 24.58
CA ASP A 148 16.79 8.62 25.80
C ASP A 148 17.89 7.59 25.54
N ARG A 149 17.78 6.80 24.45
CA ARG A 149 18.75 5.76 24.09
C ARG A 149 20.13 6.33 23.77
N LEU A 150 20.22 7.55 23.24
CA LEU A 150 21.50 8.24 23.02
C LEU A 150 22.27 8.44 24.34
N ILE A 151 21.52 8.62 25.44
CA ILE A 151 22.04 8.90 26.78
C ILE A 151 22.30 7.59 27.54
N THR A 152 21.33 6.68 27.56
CA THR A 152 21.38 5.49 28.42
C THR A 152 22.04 4.28 27.76
N GLU A 153 21.86 4.10 26.45
CA GLU A 153 22.40 2.95 25.70
C GLU A 153 23.74 3.28 25.07
N LEU A 154 23.77 4.29 24.19
CA LEU A 154 25.00 4.70 23.48
C LEU A 154 25.97 5.49 24.38
N LYS A 155 25.47 6.07 25.48
CA LYS A 155 26.24 6.86 26.46
C LYS A 155 27.08 7.96 25.81
N LEU A 156 26.51 8.60 24.78
CA LEU A 156 27.17 9.71 24.09
C LEU A 156 27.30 10.92 25.01
N THR A 157 28.31 11.74 24.79
CA THR A 157 28.38 13.08 25.37
C THR A 157 27.34 14.00 24.71
N PRO A 158 26.92 15.10 25.35
CA PRO A 158 26.00 16.07 24.75
C PRO A 158 26.45 16.61 23.38
N ALA A 159 27.77 16.73 23.17
CA ALA A 159 28.32 17.20 21.90
C ALA A 159 28.24 16.14 20.79
N GLU A 160 28.57 14.89 21.10
CA GLU A 160 28.41 13.76 20.17
C GLU A 160 26.92 13.52 19.86
N GLY A 161 26.04 13.62 20.86
CA GLY A 161 24.60 13.53 20.66
C GLY A 161 24.04 14.62 19.74
N TYR A 162 24.59 15.84 19.80
CA TYR A 162 24.23 16.91 18.86
C TYR A 162 24.67 16.58 17.42
N GLN A 163 25.90 16.13 17.24
CA GLN A 163 26.42 15.74 15.92
C GLN A 163 25.60 14.59 15.30
N HIS A 164 25.29 13.58 16.10
CA HIS A 164 24.48 12.43 15.70
C HIS A 164 23.08 12.86 15.22
N VAL A 165 22.41 13.71 15.99
CA VAL A 165 21.06 14.20 15.65
C VAL A 165 21.08 15.14 14.45
N GLN A 166 22.15 15.92 14.28
CA GLN A 166 22.33 16.75 13.09
C GLN A 166 22.46 15.88 11.83
N GLN A 167 23.31 14.85 11.86
CA GLN A 167 23.46 13.89 10.76
C GLN A 167 22.13 13.21 10.44
N LEU A 168 21.37 12.79 11.45
CA LEU A 168 20.06 12.18 11.25
C LEU A 168 19.08 13.10 10.51
N ILE A 169 19.07 14.40 10.81
CA ILE A 169 18.21 15.37 10.10
C ILE A 169 18.69 15.54 8.65
N GLU A 170 20.02 15.58 8.43
CA GLU A 170 20.61 15.65 7.09
C GLU A 170 20.26 14.42 6.24
N GLU A 171 20.27 13.21 6.82
CA GLU A 171 19.82 11.98 6.14
C GLU A 171 18.36 12.06 5.68
N VAL A 172 17.46 12.49 6.58
CA VAL A 172 16.03 12.63 6.23
C VAL A 172 15.86 13.69 5.13
N ASN A 173 16.59 14.79 5.21
CA ASN A 173 16.56 15.85 4.20
C ASN A 173 17.14 15.39 2.86
N ALA A 174 18.15 14.52 2.84
CA ALA A 174 18.67 13.92 1.61
C ALA A 174 17.60 13.07 0.92
N VAL A 175 16.81 12.30 1.69
CA VAL A 175 15.67 11.55 1.15
C VAL A 175 14.62 12.49 0.54
N MET A 176 14.24 13.55 1.25
CA MET A 176 13.29 14.54 0.74
C MET A 176 13.82 15.26 -0.52
N GLY A 177 15.11 15.61 -0.52
CA GLY A 177 15.80 16.20 -1.67
C GLY A 177 15.80 15.27 -2.88
N SER A 178 15.92 13.95 -2.68
CA SER A 178 15.82 12.97 -3.77
C SER A 178 14.44 12.96 -4.43
N PHE A 179 13.36 13.12 -3.65
CA PHE A 179 12.00 13.18 -4.19
C PHE A 179 11.75 14.48 -4.94
N PHE A 180 12.25 15.60 -4.42
CA PHE A 180 12.18 16.88 -5.10
C PHE A 180 12.99 16.88 -6.39
N ALA A 181 14.21 16.34 -6.37
CA ALA A 181 15.06 16.24 -7.56
C ALA A 181 14.44 15.36 -8.65
N ALA A 182 13.81 14.25 -8.28
CA ALA A 182 13.09 13.38 -9.22
C ALA A 182 11.92 14.14 -9.88
N GLU A 183 11.09 14.82 -9.09
CA GLU A 183 9.97 15.62 -9.61
C GLU A 183 10.45 16.82 -10.45
N ARG A 184 11.55 17.46 -10.06
CA ARG A 184 12.18 18.55 -10.84
C ARG A 184 12.70 18.06 -12.19
N LEU A 185 13.30 16.88 -12.23
CA LEU A 185 13.80 16.29 -13.47
C LEU A 185 12.65 15.90 -14.41
N GLU A 186 11.56 15.37 -13.86
CA GLU A 186 10.31 15.15 -14.60
C GLU A 186 9.70 16.47 -15.10
N ASP A 187 9.68 17.53 -14.28
CA ASP A 187 9.21 18.87 -14.68
C ASP A 187 10.05 19.46 -15.82
N ASP A 188 11.38 19.40 -15.74
CA ASP A 188 12.30 19.92 -16.77
C ASP A 188 12.15 19.16 -18.09
N LEU A 189 12.15 17.81 -18.06
CA LEU A 189 11.90 16.99 -19.24
C LEU A 189 10.57 17.37 -19.92
N ARG A 190 9.50 17.51 -19.13
CA ARG A 190 8.18 17.88 -19.64
C ARG A 190 8.12 19.29 -20.21
N TRP A 191 8.80 20.25 -19.57
CA TRP A 191 8.90 21.62 -20.09
C TRP A 191 9.58 21.64 -21.46
N ARG A 192 10.65 20.85 -21.63
CA ARG A 192 11.34 20.68 -22.91
C ARG A 192 10.43 20.05 -23.97
N GLU A 193 9.73 18.96 -23.64
CA GLU A 193 8.77 18.32 -24.55
C GLU A 193 7.64 19.25 -24.98
N ALA A 194 7.06 20.01 -24.04
CA ALA A 194 5.98 20.95 -24.34
C ALA A 194 6.47 22.12 -25.21
N ARG A 195 7.70 22.60 -24.97
CA ARG A 195 8.34 23.61 -25.80
C ARG A 195 8.61 23.09 -27.22
N GLU A 196 9.13 21.88 -27.35
CA GLU A 196 9.35 21.23 -28.65
C GLU A 196 8.04 21.03 -29.41
N ALA A 197 6.97 20.58 -28.73
CA ALA A 197 5.65 20.43 -29.33
C ALA A 197 5.07 21.77 -29.81
N ARG A 198 5.23 22.85 -29.05
CA ARG A 198 4.81 24.21 -29.46
C ARG A 198 5.61 24.71 -30.67
N LEU A 199 6.92 24.45 -30.71
CA LEU A 199 7.79 24.79 -31.84
C LEU A 199 7.43 23.98 -33.09
N ALA A 200 7.14 22.68 -32.95
CA ALA A 200 6.68 21.83 -34.04
C ALA A 200 5.33 22.30 -34.60
N ALA A 201 4.35 22.60 -33.73
CA ALA A 201 3.05 23.11 -34.14
C ALA A 201 3.14 24.48 -34.84
N ARG A 202 4.06 25.37 -34.41
CA ARG A 202 4.33 26.64 -35.09
C ARG A 202 4.97 26.44 -36.47
N LYS A 203 5.87 25.45 -36.59
CA LYS A 203 6.52 25.10 -37.86
C LYS A 203 5.53 24.55 -38.87
N ASP A 204 4.55 23.78 -38.42
CA ASP A 204 3.46 23.25 -39.25
C ASP A 204 2.43 24.34 -39.66
N ALA A 205 2.32 25.42 -38.88
CA ALA A 205 1.39 26.54 -39.14
C ALA A 205 1.91 27.60 -40.15
N ALA A 206 3.11 27.43 -40.73
CA ALA A 206 3.68 28.28 -41.79
C ALA A 206 3.68 29.80 -41.50
N THR A 207 3.82 30.22 -40.24
CA THR A 207 4.02 31.63 -39.88
C THR A 207 5.51 31.93 -39.73
N ASP A 208 6.09 32.68 -40.68
CA ASP A 208 7.47 33.22 -40.65
C ASP A 208 7.63 34.39 -39.65
N ALA A 209 7.06 34.26 -38.45
CA ALA A 209 7.35 35.20 -37.36
C ALA A 209 8.73 34.83 -36.75
N PRO A 210 9.64 35.79 -36.52
CA PRO A 210 10.88 35.51 -35.82
C PRO A 210 10.55 34.91 -34.45
N ALA A 211 11.36 33.94 -34.02
CA ALA A 211 11.26 33.37 -32.68
C ALA A 211 11.53 34.50 -31.68
N ASP A 212 10.49 35.13 -31.15
CA ASP A 212 10.63 36.04 -30.01
C ASP A 212 11.38 35.28 -28.91
N GLU A 213 12.44 35.90 -28.38
CA GLU A 213 13.31 35.41 -27.30
C GLU A 213 12.58 35.24 -25.94
N ASP A 214 11.24 35.19 -25.94
CA ASP A 214 10.37 35.24 -24.76
C ASP A 214 9.68 33.89 -24.45
N ASP A 215 10.18 32.77 -24.97
CA ASP A 215 9.92 31.46 -24.34
C ASP A 215 10.72 31.40 -23.03
N GLY A 216 10.20 32.09 -22.01
CA GLY A 216 10.85 32.34 -20.73
C GLY A 216 11.55 31.12 -20.12
N ALA A 217 12.66 31.37 -19.42
CA ALA A 217 13.43 30.33 -18.74
C ALA A 217 12.55 29.50 -17.79
N PHE A 218 12.84 28.21 -17.65
CA PHE A 218 12.21 27.35 -16.65
C PHE A 218 12.34 28.01 -15.26
N GLU A 219 11.20 28.38 -14.66
CA GLU A 219 11.17 29.02 -13.34
C GLU A 219 11.43 27.95 -12.27
N GLU A 220 12.62 28.01 -11.66
CA GLU A 220 12.99 27.07 -10.62
C GLU A 220 12.12 27.29 -9.37
N LYS A 221 11.44 26.22 -8.94
CA LYS A 221 10.64 26.24 -7.72
C LYS A 221 11.55 26.31 -6.50
N ASP A 222 11.18 27.17 -5.55
CA ASP A 222 11.80 27.23 -4.23
C ASP A 222 11.58 25.91 -3.47
N ASP A 223 12.66 25.35 -2.93
CA ASP A 223 12.66 24.08 -2.20
C ASP A 223 12.68 24.27 -0.68
N GLU A 224 12.70 25.53 -0.21
CA GLU A 224 12.81 25.85 1.20
C GLU A 224 11.75 25.13 2.04
N ASP A 225 10.47 25.15 1.67
CA ASP A 225 9.37 24.61 2.47
C ASP A 225 9.35 23.08 2.65
N ILE A 226 10.28 22.35 2.03
CA ILE A 226 10.33 20.89 2.02
C ILE A 226 11.20 20.32 3.14
N TYR A 227 12.25 21.04 3.53
CA TYR A 227 13.27 20.52 4.44
C TYR A 227 12.90 20.62 5.93
N PHE A 228 13.32 19.61 6.68
CA PHE A 228 13.23 19.57 8.12
C PHE A 228 14.33 20.43 8.75
N ALA A 229 13.93 21.44 9.52
CA ALA A 229 14.82 22.40 10.14
C ALA A 229 14.32 22.78 11.55
N PRO A 230 15.08 22.46 12.62
CA PRO A 230 14.61 22.69 13.99
C PRO A 230 14.29 24.15 14.33
N ASP A 231 14.93 25.12 13.68
CA ASP A 231 14.67 26.55 13.81
C ASP A 231 13.30 26.95 13.23
N ARG A 232 12.87 26.32 12.14
CA ARG A 232 11.52 26.46 11.57
C ARG A 232 10.45 25.82 12.44
N GLY A 233 10.82 24.88 13.31
CA GLY A 233 9.93 24.27 14.30
C GLY A 233 9.09 23.12 13.75
N ASN A 234 9.48 22.56 12.60
CA ASN A 234 8.97 21.33 12.01
C ASN A 234 9.74 20.07 12.45
N VAL A 235 10.63 20.19 13.43
CA VAL A 235 11.34 19.07 14.08
C VAL A 235 11.03 19.05 15.58
N ILE A 236 10.68 17.87 16.10
CA ILE A 236 10.44 17.59 17.51
C ILE A 236 11.48 16.57 17.98
N PHE A 237 12.15 16.87 19.09
CA PHE A 237 12.99 15.89 19.79
C PHE A 237 12.18 15.30 20.94
N ALA A 238 12.07 13.98 21.01
CA ALA A 238 11.17 13.31 21.93
C ALA A 238 11.75 12.01 22.51
N SER A 239 11.29 11.70 23.72
CA SER A 239 11.25 10.35 24.26
C SER A 239 9.81 10.03 24.64
N ALA A 240 9.14 9.25 23.80
CA ALA A 240 7.77 8.79 24.07
C ALA A 240 7.71 7.86 25.30
N LEU A 241 8.78 7.10 25.56
CA LEU A 241 8.85 6.19 26.71
C LEU A 241 8.83 6.97 28.03
N ASP A 242 9.61 8.06 28.09
CA ASP A 242 9.73 8.90 29.27
C ASP A 242 8.75 10.09 29.27
N GLY A 243 7.89 10.19 28.25
CA GLY A 243 6.77 11.11 28.16
C GLY A 243 7.14 12.58 27.90
N TRP A 244 8.29 12.84 27.29
CA TRP A 244 8.78 14.21 27.07
C TRP A 244 9.16 14.51 25.63
N GLY A 245 9.01 15.78 25.26
CA GLY A 245 9.39 16.28 23.95
C GLY A 245 9.51 17.79 23.91
N PHE A 246 10.36 18.29 23.02
CA PHE A 246 10.60 19.72 22.90
C PHE A 246 10.90 20.15 21.46
N ARG A 247 10.68 21.46 21.23
CA ARG A 247 11.15 22.20 20.07
C ARG A 247 12.12 23.28 20.50
N VAL A 248 12.99 23.70 19.58
CA VAL A 248 13.96 24.80 19.77
C VAL A 248 13.27 26.08 20.28
N GLY A 249 12.08 26.37 19.76
CA GLY A 249 11.29 27.55 20.17
C GLY A 249 10.98 27.61 21.67
N LYS A 250 10.75 26.47 22.33
CA LYS A 250 10.46 26.45 23.78
C LYS A 250 11.64 26.97 24.59
N PHE A 251 12.85 26.55 24.24
CA PHE A 251 14.07 27.01 24.89
C PHE A 251 14.42 28.44 24.52
N ALA A 252 14.15 28.86 23.27
CA ALA A 252 14.28 30.26 22.88
C ALA A 252 13.40 31.16 23.75
N GLN A 253 12.15 30.79 24.01
CA GLN A 253 11.24 31.53 24.90
C GLN A 253 11.78 31.59 26.35
N LEU A 254 12.26 30.46 26.88
CA LEU A 254 12.79 30.37 28.26
C LEU A 254 14.05 31.22 28.46
N TYR A 255 14.94 31.26 27.47
CA TYR A 255 16.24 31.95 27.58
C TYR A 255 16.23 33.38 27.04
N ALA A 256 15.26 33.76 26.20
CA ALA A 256 15.13 35.12 25.68
C ALA A 256 15.08 36.16 26.81
N GLN A 257 14.25 35.92 27.83
CA GLN A 257 14.13 36.79 29.00
C GLN A 257 15.41 36.81 29.86
N LYS A 258 16.06 35.66 30.02
CA LYS A 258 17.28 35.52 30.85
C LYS A 258 18.51 36.17 30.20
N LEU A 259 18.63 36.08 28.88
CA LEU A 259 19.77 36.60 28.12
C LEU A 259 19.55 38.02 27.60
N GLY A 260 18.32 38.54 27.63
CA GLY A 260 17.98 39.86 27.08
C GLY A 260 18.02 39.90 25.54
N VAL A 261 17.86 38.75 24.88
CA VAL A 261 17.87 38.60 23.42
C VAL A 261 16.43 38.38 22.93
N ARG A 262 16.06 38.97 21.79
CA ARG A 262 14.73 38.74 21.18
C ARG A 262 14.53 37.26 20.86
N GLU A 263 13.35 36.73 21.19
CA GLU A 263 13.01 35.31 21.00
C GLU A 263 13.20 34.84 19.56
N ALA A 264 12.75 35.61 18.56
CA ALA A 264 12.88 35.26 17.15
C ALA A 264 14.35 35.11 16.70
N ASN A 265 15.24 35.98 17.21
CA ASN A 265 16.67 35.88 16.90
C ASN A 265 17.27 34.65 17.59
N LEU A 266 16.91 34.41 18.85
CA LEU A 266 17.41 33.26 19.60
C LEU A 266 16.96 31.95 18.97
N ARG A 267 15.71 31.85 18.50
CA ARG A 267 15.17 30.68 17.80
C ARG A 267 15.99 30.30 16.55
N ARG A 268 16.44 31.30 15.78
CA ARG A 268 17.25 31.09 14.56
C ARG A 268 18.69 30.65 14.85
N VAL A 269 19.26 31.05 15.98
CA VAL A 269 20.67 30.79 16.31
C VAL A 269 20.86 29.69 17.35
N LEU A 270 19.80 29.19 17.99
CA LEU A 270 19.92 28.14 19.00
C LEU A 270 20.34 26.81 18.37
N TRP A 271 19.98 26.57 17.11
CA TRP A 271 20.36 25.39 16.31
C TRP A 271 21.42 25.79 15.28
N GLY A 272 22.39 24.90 15.02
CA GLY A 272 23.52 25.15 14.11
C GLY A 272 24.81 25.59 14.82
N ASP A 273 25.80 25.96 14.02
CA ASP A 273 27.15 26.33 14.48
C ASP A 273 27.25 27.77 15.01
N PHE A 274 26.47 28.03 16.05
CA PHE A 274 26.45 29.28 16.78
C PHE A 274 26.91 29.07 18.22
N TYR A 275 27.68 30.04 18.73
CA TYR A 275 28.34 29.97 20.01
C TYR A 275 28.08 31.25 20.81
N LEU A 276 28.02 31.15 22.14
CA LEU A 276 27.94 32.33 23.00
C LEU A 276 29.35 32.74 23.44
N ASP A 277 29.77 33.97 23.15
CA ASP A 277 30.98 34.51 23.78
C ASP A 277 30.67 34.90 25.23
N PRO A 278 31.27 34.25 26.24
CA PRO A 278 30.98 34.50 27.64
C PRO A 278 31.35 35.93 28.10
N LYS A 279 32.27 36.60 27.39
CA LYS A 279 32.69 37.98 27.75
C LYS A 279 31.72 39.02 27.23
N THR A 280 31.29 38.88 25.98
CA THR A 280 30.45 39.90 25.31
C THR A 280 28.96 39.57 25.37
N LYS A 281 28.59 38.34 25.78
CA LYS A 281 27.23 37.78 25.75
C LYS A 281 26.59 37.89 24.36
N ARG A 282 27.41 37.98 23.30
CA ARG A 282 26.95 38.00 21.91
C ARG A 282 27.04 36.61 21.31
N VAL A 283 26.11 36.31 20.43
CA VAL A 283 26.13 35.09 19.61
C VAL A 283 27.11 35.32 18.46
N ILE A 284 28.04 34.39 18.28
CA ILE A 284 29.05 34.38 17.22
C ILE A 284 28.86 33.13 16.35
N GLY A 285 29.14 33.24 15.06
CA GLY A 285 29.14 32.10 14.14
C GLY A 285 30.51 31.42 14.03
N GLN A 286 30.56 30.27 13.38
CA GLN A 286 31.78 29.45 13.20
C GLN A 286 33.00 30.24 12.68
N LYS A 287 32.83 31.14 11.69
CA LYS A 287 33.92 31.98 11.13
C LYS A 287 34.59 32.89 12.17
N GLN A 288 33.88 33.25 13.24
CA GLN A 288 34.36 34.14 14.30
C GLN A 288 34.93 33.38 15.51
N LEU A 289 34.86 32.04 15.49
CA LEU A 289 35.33 31.18 16.58
C LEU A 289 36.84 31.26 16.79
N LYS A 290 37.63 31.54 15.74
CA LYS A 290 39.10 31.76 15.77
C LYS A 290 39.86 30.72 16.63
N GLY A 291 39.44 29.44 16.60
CA GLY A 291 40.06 28.36 17.35
C GLY A 291 39.72 28.30 18.86
N ARG A 292 38.75 29.10 19.35
CA ARG A 292 38.25 28.99 20.72
C ARG A 292 37.39 27.73 20.87
N ASN A 293 37.67 26.93 21.90
CA ASN A 293 36.88 25.74 22.22
C ASN A 293 35.59 26.14 22.97
N LEU A 294 34.59 26.62 22.23
CA LEU A 294 33.26 26.93 22.76
C LEU A 294 32.28 25.84 22.33
N LYS A 295 31.36 25.47 23.22
CA LYS A 295 30.27 24.55 22.89
C LYS A 295 29.21 25.27 22.05
N PRO A 296 28.56 24.59 21.09
CA PRO A 296 27.39 25.13 20.41
C PRO A 296 26.28 25.51 21.39
N LEU A 297 25.48 26.53 21.03
CA LEU A 297 24.37 27.02 21.86
C LEU A 297 23.38 25.91 22.21
N PHE A 298 23.03 25.06 21.25
CA PHE A 298 22.14 23.93 21.48
C PHE A 298 22.65 22.99 22.58
N VAL A 299 23.93 22.63 22.50
CA VAL A 299 24.57 21.73 23.47
C VAL A 299 24.57 22.38 24.85
N GLN A 300 25.00 23.64 24.94
CA GLN A 300 25.15 24.35 26.21
C GLN A 300 23.81 24.62 26.92
N PHE A 301 22.77 25.02 26.18
CA PHE A 301 21.51 25.49 26.77
C PHE A 301 20.40 24.44 26.78
N VAL A 302 20.50 23.40 25.93
CA VAL A 302 19.47 22.37 25.81
C VAL A 302 20.00 21.02 26.29
N LEU A 303 20.99 20.45 25.59
CA LEU A 303 21.41 19.07 25.83
C LEU A 303 22.10 18.87 27.18
N ASP A 304 22.99 19.79 27.59
CA ASP A 304 23.68 19.70 28.89
C ASP A 304 22.65 19.60 30.06
N ASN A 305 21.49 20.28 29.98
CA ASN A 305 20.45 20.21 31.01
C ASN A 305 19.70 18.86 30.98
N ILE A 306 19.41 18.33 29.80
CA ILE A 306 18.72 17.04 29.66
C ILE A 306 19.63 15.91 30.15
N TRP A 307 20.91 15.91 29.74
CA TRP A 307 21.91 14.95 30.23
C TRP A 307 22.06 15.05 31.74
N ALA A 308 22.10 16.26 32.31
CA ALA A 308 22.17 16.43 33.76
C ALA A 308 20.97 15.80 34.49
N VAL A 309 19.75 15.86 33.93
CA VAL A 309 18.59 15.17 34.52
C VAL A 309 18.78 13.65 34.49
N TYR A 310 19.13 13.07 33.35
CA TYR A 310 19.34 11.62 33.22
C TYR A 310 20.51 11.11 34.08
N GLU A 311 21.62 11.84 34.10
CA GLU A 311 22.80 11.50 34.89
C GLU A 311 22.46 11.46 36.38
N ASN A 312 21.72 12.44 36.90
CA ASN A 312 21.44 12.55 38.33
C ASN A 312 20.19 11.78 38.79
N VAL A 313 19.32 11.33 37.89
CA VAL A 313 18.11 10.55 38.22
C VAL A 313 18.28 9.06 37.92
N VAL A 314 18.86 8.72 36.76
CA VAL A 314 18.90 7.33 36.26
C VAL A 314 20.28 6.71 36.42
N ILE A 315 21.34 7.38 35.96
CA ILE A 315 22.70 6.79 35.88
C ILE A 315 23.38 6.79 37.25
N HIS A 316 23.40 7.96 37.90
CA HIS A 316 24.01 8.23 39.20
C HIS A 316 23.02 8.98 40.11
N PRO A 317 22.02 8.28 40.68
CA PRO A 317 20.97 8.90 41.49
C PRO A 317 21.53 9.78 42.62
N ASN A 318 21.26 11.09 42.57
CA ASN A 318 21.72 12.05 43.58
C ASN A 318 20.60 13.03 43.98
N THR A 319 20.01 12.82 45.15
CA THR A 319 18.86 13.59 45.65
C THR A 319 19.14 15.08 45.79
N GLU A 320 20.32 15.48 46.27
CA GLU A 320 20.66 16.91 46.45
C GLU A 320 20.75 17.65 45.12
N LYS A 321 21.33 17.00 44.10
CA LYS A 321 21.42 17.56 42.76
C LYS A 321 20.05 17.60 42.07
N ILE A 322 19.21 16.58 42.27
CA ILE A 322 17.82 16.59 41.78
C ILE A 322 17.04 17.78 42.38
N GLU A 323 17.14 18.01 43.69
CA GLU A 323 16.49 19.16 44.35
C GLU A 323 16.97 20.50 43.79
N LYS A 324 18.28 20.65 43.51
CA LYS A 324 18.84 21.84 42.85
C LYS A 324 18.28 22.03 41.44
N ILE A 325 18.13 20.95 40.66
CA ILE A 325 17.56 20.99 39.31
C ILE A 325 16.09 21.42 39.37
N VAL A 326 15.29 20.80 40.25
CA VAL A 326 13.87 21.12 40.46
C VAL A 326 13.67 22.58 40.83
N ASN A 327 14.51 23.11 41.72
CA ASN A 327 14.48 24.53 42.10
C ASN A 327 14.90 25.46 40.96
N THR A 328 15.92 25.09 40.18
CA THR A 328 16.41 25.90 39.04
C THR A 328 15.40 25.96 37.89
N LEU A 329 14.69 24.85 37.66
CA LEU A 329 13.63 24.74 36.66
C LEU A 329 12.26 25.23 37.18
N ASN A 330 12.17 25.61 38.46
CA ASN A 330 10.95 26.08 39.13
C ASN A 330 9.79 25.06 39.04
N LEU A 331 10.10 23.77 39.24
CA LEU A 331 9.13 22.67 39.18
C LEU A 331 8.50 22.42 40.56
N LYS A 332 7.22 22.05 40.58
CA LYS A 332 6.45 21.80 41.81
C LYS A 332 6.26 20.30 41.99
N ILE A 333 7.26 19.62 42.56
CA ILE A 333 7.24 18.17 42.80
C ILE A 333 7.16 17.90 44.31
N PRO A 334 6.24 17.05 44.79
CA PRO A 334 6.17 16.70 46.20
C PRO A 334 7.47 16.04 46.71
N PRO A 335 7.95 16.39 47.92
CA PRO A 335 9.17 15.80 48.49
C PRO A 335 9.13 14.27 48.67
N ARG A 336 7.92 13.70 48.81
CA ARG A 336 7.72 12.24 48.89
C ARG A 336 8.10 11.56 47.58
N ASP A 337 7.71 12.16 46.46
CA ASP A 337 7.91 11.57 45.14
C ASP A 337 9.37 11.69 44.71
N LEU A 338 10.05 12.78 45.08
CA LEU A 338 11.50 12.97 44.87
C LEU A 338 12.37 11.91 45.57
N LYS A 339 11.88 11.34 46.69
CA LYS A 339 12.57 10.27 47.42
C LYS A 339 12.14 8.87 46.98
N SER A 340 11.31 8.76 45.94
CA SER A 340 10.91 7.47 45.39
C SER A 340 12.13 6.70 44.87
N LYS A 341 12.12 5.37 45.03
CA LYS A 341 13.11 4.49 44.43
C LYS A 341 12.90 4.28 42.92
N ASP A 342 11.71 4.61 42.43
CA ASP A 342 11.39 4.49 41.01
C ASP A 342 11.91 5.72 40.25
N ALA A 343 13.10 5.58 39.67
CA ALA A 343 13.76 6.63 38.90
C ALA A 343 12.93 7.09 37.69
N ARG A 344 12.21 6.18 37.01
CA ARG A 344 11.37 6.52 35.85
C ARG A 344 10.16 7.34 36.26
N HIS A 345 9.56 7.05 37.42
CA HIS A 345 8.47 7.87 37.94
C HIS A 345 8.91 9.31 38.23
N VAL A 346 10.07 9.47 38.89
CA VAL A 346 10.64 10.81 39.18
C VAL A 346 10.96 11.54 37.88
N LEU A 347 11.56 10.85 36.92
CA LEU A 347 11.89 11.40 35.61
C LEU A 347 10.63 11.87 34.87
N GLY A 348 9.56 11.07 34.86
CA GLY A 348 8.27 11.43 34.28
C GLY A 348 7.59 12.63 34.97
N LEU A 349 7.77 12.81 36.29
CA LEU A 349 7.28 14.01 37.00
C LEU A 349 8.06 15.27 36.62
N ILE A 350 9.38 15.18 36.55
CA ILE A 350 10.25 16.29 36.17
C ILE A 350 9.94 16.72 34.73
N PHE A 351 10.04 15.80 33.79
CA PHE A 351 9.84 16.13 32.39
C PHE A 351 8.36 16.36 32.03
N GLY A 352 7.41 15.72 32.72
CA GLY A 352 5.98 15.98 32.51
C GLY A 352 5.59 17.43 32.80
N GLN A 353 6.22 18.07 33.79
CA GLN A 353 6.02 19.50 34.07
C GLN A 353 6.91 20.40 33.22
N TRP A 354 8.15 19.98 32.92
CA TRP A 354 9.13 20.81 32.22
C TRP A 354 8.95 20.81 30.69
N LEU A 355 8.91 19.62 30.08
CA LEU A 355 8.94 19.36 28.63
C LEU A 355 7.86 18.33 28.24
N SER A 356 6.60 18.61 28.58
CA SER A 356 5.47 17.73 28.23
C SER A 356 5.41 17.44 26.73
N LEU A 357 5.49 16.15 26.38
CA LEU A 357 5.43 15.68 24.99
C LEU A 357 4.15 16.16 24.30
N ALA A 358 2.99 15.95 24.92
CA ALA A 358 1.71 16.28 24.32
C ALA A 358 1.55 17.78 24.02
N THR A 359 1.96 18.64 24.96
CA THR A 359 1.91 20.09 24.76
C THR A 359 2.81 20.53 23.61
N CYS A 360 4.01 19.94 23.53
CA CYS A 360 4.96 20.22 22.44
C CYS A 360 4.40 19.81 21.07
N THR A 361 3.88 18.59 20.98
CA THR A 361 3.33 18.03 19.73
C THR A 361 2.15 18.83 19.22
N VAL A 362 1.19 19.16 20.10
CA VAL A 362 0.00 19.93 19.69
C VAL A 362 0.37 21.31 19.20
N GLN A 363 1.29 22.00 19.88
CA GLN A 363 1.76 23.30 19.41
C GLN A 363 2.47 23.18 18.06
N ALA A 364 3.29 22.14 17.85
CA ALA A 364 3.93 21.89 16.55
C ALA A 364 2.91 21.66 15.43
N VAL A 365 1.87 20.87 15.70
CA VAL A 365 0.79 20.59 14.75
C VAL A 365 0.01 21.86 14.41
N ILE A 366 -0.31 22.70 15.40
CA ILE A 366 -1.02 23.97 15.16
C ILE A 366 -0.17 24.94 14.34
N ASP A 367 1.13 25.03 14.63
CA ASP A 367 2.04 25.97 13.98
C ASP A 367 2.40 25.56 12.55
N VAL A 368 2.56 24.25 12.27
CA VAL A 368 3.10 23.73 11.00
C VAL A 368 2.02 23.17 10.08
N VAL A 369 1.03 22.45 10.63
CA VAL A 369 -0.02 21.83 9.80
C VAL A 369 -1.07 22.88 9.48
N PRO A 370 -1.39 23.11 8.19
CA PRO A 370 -2.42 24.08 7.81
C PRO A 370 -3.81 23.61 8.24
N PRO A 371 -4.75 24.54 8.51
CA PRO A 371 -6.15 24.19 8.71
C PRO A 371 -6.76 23.64 7.40
N PRO A 372 -7.79 22.77 7.48
CA PRO A 372 -8.47 22.19 6.32
C PRO A 372 -8.80 23.15 5.16
N PRO A 373 -9.31 24.38 5.39
CA PRO A 373 -9.61 25.31 4.29
C PRO A 373 -8.38 25.79 3.50
N VAL A 374 -7.19 25.74 4.11
CA VAL A 374 -5.92 26.09 3.45
C VAL A 374 -5.32 24.83 2.81
N ALA A 375 -5.35 23.70 3.53
CA ALA A 375 -4.82 22.43 3.05
C ALA A 375 -5.56 21.89 1.81
N GLN A 376 -6.89 22.04 1.77
CA GLN A 376 -7.70 21.52 0.66
C GLN A 376 -7.40 22.23 -0.66
N ARG A 377 -7.10 23.53 -0.64
CA ARG A 377 -6.75 24.30 -1.85
C ARG A 377 -5.52 23.76 -2.58
N THR A 378 -4.57 23.21 -1.84
CA THR A 378 -3.35 22.64 -2.42
C THR A 378 -3.50 21.15 -2.73
N ARG A 379 -4.32 20.42 -1.97
CA ARG A 379 -4.41 18.95 -2.08
C ARG A 379 -5.53 18.45 -2.99
N VAL A 380 -6.72 19.03 -2.89
CA VAL A 380 -7.92 18.56 -3.61
C VAL A 380 -7.76 18.61 -5.13
N PRO A 381 -7.16 19.64 -5.76
CA PRO A 381 -6.98 19.65 -7.21
C PRO A 381 -6.30 18.37 -7.72
N LYS A 382 -5.20 17.96 -7.07
CA LYS A 382 -4.45 16.74 -7.41
C LYS A 382 -5.25 15.47 -7.14
N MET A 383 -6.18 15.49 -6.18
CA MET A 383 -7.08 14.35 -5.92
C MET A 383 -8.18 14.21 -6.99
N LEU A 384 -8.71 15.33 -7.51
CA LEU A 384 -9.73 15.36 -8.55
C LEU A 384 -9.17 15.05 -9.93
N HIS A 385 -7.99 15.59 -10.21
CA HIS A 385 -7.30 15.42 -11.48
C HIS A 385 -5.91 14.85 -11.20
N PRO A 386 -5.78 13.52 -11.08
CA PRO A 386 -4.48 12.87 -10.87
C PRO A 386 -3.45 13.21 -11.96
N ASP A 387 -3.93 13.53 -13.16
CA ASP A 387 -3.10 13.94 -14.30
C ASP A 387 -2.60 15.39 -14.20
N LEU A 388 -3.05 16.18 -13.20
CA LEU A 388 -2.48 17.50 -12.93
C LEU A 388 -1.02 17.35 -12.51
N ARG A 389 -0.16 17.92 -13.33
CA ARG A 389 1.29 17.68 -13.29
C ARG A 389 2.02 18.58 -12.29
N GLU A 390 1.42 19.71 -11.90
CA GLU A 390 2.02 20.72 -11.02
C GLU A 390 1.41 20.72 -9.61
N ARG A 391 2.25 20.70 -8.56
CA ARG A 391 1.82 20.83 -7.15
C ARG A 391 1.57 22.26 -6.68
N SER A 392 2.12 23.25 -7.38
CA SER A 392 2.20 24.65 -6.94
C SER A 392 1.21 25.58 -7.65
N ALA A 393 0.63 25.16 -8.78
CA ALA A 393 -0.46 25.91 -9.39
C ALA A 393 -1.71 25.72 -8.52
N THR A 394 -2.12 26.79 -7.84
CA THR A 394 -3.47 26.88 -7.29
C THR A 394 -4.42 26.88 -8.47
N VAL A 395 -4.82 25.69 -8.91
CA VAL A 395 -5.78 25.52 -10.00
C VAL A 395 -7.04 26.26 -9.59
N GLU A 396 -7.43 27.25 -10.38
CA GLU A 396 -8.65 27.98 -10.09
C GLU A 396 -9.85 27.04 -10.27
N PRO A 397 -10.79 27.05 -9.32
CA PRO A 397 -11.95 26.18 -9.38
C PRO A 397 -12.85 26.60 -10.54
N THR A 398 -13.14 25.66 -11.44
CA THR A 398 -13.96 25.88 -12.64
C THR A 398 -15.44 25.78 -12.33
N THR A 399 -15.82 24.87 -11.43
CA THR A 399 -17.21 24.61 -11.04
C THR A 399 -17.55 25.22 -9.69
N ALA A 400 -18.85 25.43 -9.42
CA ALA A 400 -19.29 25.84 -8.08
C ALA A 400 -19.02 24.74 -7.03
N LEU A 401 -18.97 23.47 -7.44
CA LEU A 401 -18.63 22.34 -6.59
C LEU A 401 -17.16 22.37 -6.20
N GLU A 402 -16.27 22.61 -7.16
CA GLU A 402 -14.84 22.80 -6.89
C GLU A 402 -14.60 24.00 -5.98
N ARG A 403 -15.33 25.11 -6.14
CA ARG A 403 -15.24 26.27 -5.23
C ARG A 403 -15.56 25.88 -3.79
N ASP A 404 -16.68 25.18 -3.60
CA ASP A 404 -17.12 24.69 -2.29
C ASP A 404 -16.14 23.67 -1.69
N LEU A 405 -15.53 22.84 -2.54
CA LEU A 405 -14.58 21.79 -2.17
C LEU A 405 -13.21 22.36 -1.81
N TYR A 406 -12.70 23.35 -2.54
CA TYR A 406 -11.39 23.95 -2.29
C TYR A 406 -11.42 24.86 -1.07
N ALA A 407 -12.57 25.50 -0.80
CA ALA A 407 -12.74 26.39 0.34
C ALA A 407 -13.07 25.67 1.66
N CYS A 408 -13.26 24.34 1.66
CA CYS A 408 -13.79 23.60 2.81
C CYS A 408 -15.13 24.21 3.30
N ASN A 409 -16.02 24.57 2.37
CA ASN A 409 -17.24 25.31 2.70
C ASN A 409 -18.17 24.44 3.58
N SER A 410 -18.65 24.99 4.69
CA SER A 410 -19.54 24.29 5.64
C SER A 410 -20.96 24.87 5.66
N ASP A 411 -21.25 25.84 4.79
CA ASP A 411 -22.55 26.47 4.72
C ASP A 411 -23.65 25.45 4.39
N PRO A 412 -24.89 25.64 4.90
CA PRO A 412 -26.02 24.76 4.57
C PRO A 412 -26.35 24.72 3.07
N GLN A 413 -25.92 25.74 2.32
CA GLN A 413 -26.07 25.83 0.87
C GLN A 413 -24.87 25.26 0.10
N ALA A 414 -23.79 24.85 0.76
CA ALA A 414 -22.66 24.23 0.10
C ALA A 414 -23.01 22.81 -0.35
N ARG A 415 -22.38 22.37 -1.44
CA ARG A 415 -22.58 21.00 -1.93
C ARG A 415 -21.88 20.00 -1.01
N VAL A 416 -22.57 18.92 -0.65
CA VAL A 416 -22.04 17.91 0.27
C VAL A 416 -21.11 16.97 -0.51
N VAL A 417 -19.83 16.97 -0.17
CA VAL A 417 -18.83 16.06 -0.73
C VAL A 417 -17.98 15.46 0.39
N GLY A 418 -17.98 14.14 0.48
CA GLY A 418 -17.13 13.37 1.38
C GLY A 418 -16.36 12.29 0.64
N TYR A 419 -15.28 11.81 1.24
CA TYR A 419 -14.52 10.67 0.70
C TYR A 419 -14.40 9.60 1.78
N VAL A 420 -14.85 8.39 1.44
CA VAL A 420 -14.67 7.17 2.25
C VAL A 420 -13.37 6.52 1.81
N SER A 421 -12.38 6.44 2.69
CA SER A 421 -11.08 5.85 2.36
C SER A 421 -11.03 4.35 2.54
N LYS A 422 -11.76 3.83 3.54
CA LYS A 422 -11.91 2.40 3.81
C LYS A 422 -13.24 2.09 4.48
N MET A 423 -13.72 0.86 4.32
CA MET A 423 -14.74 0.30 5.20
C MET A 423 -14.06 -0.46 6.33
N PHE A 424 -14.67 -0.56 7.50
CA PHE A 424 -14.17 -1.37 8.61
C PHE A 424 -15.34 -2.03 9.32
N ALA A 425 -15.12 -3.24 9.82
CA ALA A 425 -16.13 -4.03 10.51
C ALA A 425 -16.12 -3.75 12.02
N VAL A 426 -17.30 -3.53 12.59
CA VAL A 426 -17.51 -3.36 14.03
C VAL A 426 -18.57 -4.34 14.51
N PRO A 427 -18.31 -5.12 15.58
CA PRO A 427 -19.33 -5.97 16.18
C PRO A 427 -20.53 -5.15 16.64
N ARG A 428 -21.76 -5.61 16.37
CA ARG A 428 -22.98 -4.88 16.75
C ARG A 428 -23.08 -4.57 18.25
N LYS A 429 -22.45 -5.37 19.11
CA LYS A 429 -22.36 -5.15 20.57
C LYS A 429 -21.54 -3.92 20.96
N GLU A 430 -20.58 -3.54 20.13
CA GLU A 430 -19.68 -2.41 20.40
C GLU A 430 -20.26 -1.08 19.92
N LEU A 431 -21.28 -1.13 19.06
CA LEU A 431 -22.01 0.05 18.63
C LEU A 431 -22.69 0.75 19.83
N PRO A 432 -22.76 2.09 19.83
CA PRO A 432 -23.35 2.86 20.93
C PRO A 432 -24.81 2.52 21.21
N GLU A 433 -25.53 2.02 20.20
CA GLU A 433 -26.93 1.58 20.30
C GLU A 433 -27.06 0.25 21.06
N GLY A 434 -26.05 -0.62 20.99
CA GLY A 434 -25.99 -1.90 21.71
C GLY A 434 -25.47 -1.79 23.15
N LYS A 435 -24.77 -0.70 23.50
CA LYS A 435 -24.29 -0.45 24.85
C LYS A 435 -25.41 0.10 25.74
N ARG A 436 -25.68 -0.55 26.88
CA ARG A 436 -26.56 0.00 27.94
C ARG A 436 -26.00 1.35 28.37
N LYS A 437 -26.72 2.46 28.11
CA LYS A 437 -26.32 3.81 28.54
C LYS A 437 -26.05 3.81 30.06
N PRO A 438 -24.81 4.09 30.52
CA PRO A 438 -24.56 4.28 31.94
C PRO A 438 -25.32 5.53 32.37
N LEU A 439 -26.33 5.36 33.24
CA LEU A 439 -27.13 6.45 33.76
C LEU A 439 -26.23 7.44 34.47
N THR A 440 -26.30 8.72 34.09
CA THR A 440 -25.53 9.76 34.78
C THR A 440 -26.00 9.90 36.23
N ALA A 441 -25.13 10.35 37.14
CA ALA A 441 -25.49 10.58 38.55
C ALA A 441 -26.68 11.55 38.71
N GLU A 442 -26.88 12.43 37.74
CA GLU A 442 -28.00 13.37 37.70
C GLU A 442 -29.30 12.72 37.22
N GLU A 443 -29.25 11.82 36.22
CA GLU A 443 -30.38 11.00 35.78
C GLU A 443 -30.78 9.96 36.83
N MET A 444 -29.82 9.35 37.54
CA MET A 444 -30.13 8.49 38.69
C MET A 444 -30.83 9.26 39.82
N ARG A 445 -30.40 10.51 40.10
CA ARG A 445 -31.10 11.38 41.06
C ARG A 445 -32.46 11.85 40.56
N ALA A 446 -32.62 12.13 39.26
CA ALA A 446 -33.89 12.52 38.66
C ALA A 446 -34.89 11.36 38.67
N ARG A 447 -34.45 10.14 38.32
CA ARG A 447 -35.25 8.91 38.36
C ARG A 447 -35.58 8.51 39.80
N GLY A 448 -34.65 8.73 40.74
CA GLY A 448 -34.90 8.57 42.18
C GLY A 448 -35.88 9.60 42.76
N ARG A 449 -35.91 10.83 42.24
CA ARG A 449 -36.92 11.85 42.57
C ARG A 449 -38.29 11.46 42.00
N ALA A 450 -38.37 11.07 40.73
CA ALA A 450 -39.60 10.63 40.09
C ALA A 450 -40.19 9.36 40.75
N ALA A 451 -39.34 8.41 41.17
CA ALA A 451 -39.78 7.23 41.90
C ALA A 451 -40.28 7.54 43.32
N ARG A 452 -39.73 8.56 43.98
CA ARG A 452 -40.24 9.07 45.27
C ARG A 452 -41.55 9.84 45.13
N GLU A 453 -41.72 10.58 44.04
CA GLU A 453 -42.97 11.29 43.73
C GLU A 453 -44.09 10.33 43.31
N ALA A 454 -43.76 9.24 42.60
CA ALA A 454 -44.71 8.18 42.25
C ALA A 454 -45.10 7.29 43.44
N ALA A 455 -44.32 7.28 44.53
CA ALA A 455 -44.58 6.51 45.74
C ALA A 455 -45.38 7.28 46.82
N ALA A 456 -45.98 8.42 46.48
CA ALA A 456 -46.90 9.11 47.38
C ALA A 456 -48.19 8.29 47.59
N PRO A 457 -48.68 8.10 48.82
CA PRO A 457 -49.70 7.11 49.12
C PRO A 457 -51.10 7.57 48.69
N SER A 458 -51.76 6.76 47.85
CA SER A 458 -53.22 6.78 47.67
C SER A 458 -53.90 6.08 48.86
N PRO A 459 -55.05 6.57 49.35
CA PRO A 459 -55.75 5.96 50.49
C PRO A 459 -56.35 4.60 50.12
N LEU A 460 -56.23 3.65 51.05
CA LEU A 460 -56.79 2.29 51.03
C LEU A 460 -58.33 2.29 51.05
N PRO A 461 -58.94 1.17 50.62
CA PRO A 461 -59.85 0.48 51.52
C PRO A 461 -59.59 -1.05 51.67
N GLU A 462 -59.70 -1.48 52.93
CA GLU A 462 -60.17 -2.74 53.55
C GLU A 462 -60.63 -3.91 52.64
N ALA A 463 -60.48 -5.19 52.95
CA ALA A 463 -59.87 -5.97 54.02
C ALA A 463 -59.95 -7.47 53.62
N ALA A 464 -58.92 -8.28 53.91
CA ALA A 464 -59.01 -9.73 54.24
C ALA A 464 -57.63 -10.27 54.72
N ASP A 465 -57.71 -11.18 55.68
CA ASP A 465 -56.70 -11.67 56.65
C ASP A 465 -55.60 -12.64 56.12
N PRO A 466 -54.59 -13.03 56.95
CA PRO A 466 -53.20 -13.26 56.52
C PRO A 466 -52.77 -14.74 56.39
N ALA A 467 -51.78 -15.01 55.54
CA ALA A 467 -51.01 -16.26 55.51
C ALA A 467 -49.53 -15.97 55.13
N PRO A 468 -48.57 -16.82 55.57
CA PRO A 468 -47.20 -16.41 55.85
C PRO A 468 -46.33 -16.28 54.59
N ALA A 469 -45.27 -15.47 54.74
CA ALA A 469 -44.34 -15.04 53.71
C ALA A 469 -43.83 -16.15 52.77
N PRO A 470 -43.85 -15.95 51.43
CA PRO A 470 -42.95 -16.65 50.53
C PRO A 470 -41.65 -15.84 50.34
N GLU A 471 -40.57 -16.60 50.29
CA GLU A 471 -39.20 -16.16 50.06
C GLU A 471 -39.04 -15.37 48.76
N LEU A 472 -38.04 -14.48 48.73
CA LEU A 472 -37.60 -13.73 47.55
C LEU A 472 -37.43 -14.69 46.35
N PRO A 473 -38.05 -14.44 45.18
CA PRO A 473 -37.67 -15.16 43.99
C PRO A 473 -36.26 -14.70 43.60
N ALA A 474 -35.31 -15.64 43.65
CA ALA A 474 -34.10 -15.53 42.86
C ALA A 474 -34.53 -15.28 41.41
N ALA A 475 -34.02 -14.22 40.80
CA ALA A 475 -34.27 -13.94 39.40
C ALA A 475 -33.62 -15.06 38.57
N GLU A 476 -34.43 -16.03 38.16
CA GLU A 476 -34.06 -17.03 37.16
C GLU A 476 -33.89 -16.32 35.81
N ASP A 477 -32.69 -16.41 35.27
CA ASP A 477 -32.33 -16.06 33.90
C ASP A 477 -33.11 -16.96 32.92
N ALA A 478 -34.34 -16.57 32.57
CA ALA A 478 -35.03 -17.10 31.41
C ALA A 478 -34.62 -16.28 30.17
N ARG A 479 -33.49 -16.64 29.56
CA ARG A 479 -33.21 -16.27 28.17
C ARG A 479 -33.99 -17.22 27.26
N ASP A 480 -34.83 -16.67 26.39
CA ASP A 480 -35.25 -17.36 25.18
C ASP A 480 -34.00 -17.69 24.34
N PRO A 481 -33.73 -18.97 24.02
CA PRO A 481 -32.54 -19.34 23.23
C PRO A 481 -32.60 -18.89 21.77
N ALA A 482 -33.73 -18.35 21.30
CA ALA A 482 -33.91 -17.95 19.90
C ALA A 482 -33.42 -16.52 19.55
N VAL A 483 -33.05 -15.68 20.54
CA VAL A 483 -32.60 -14.30 20.30
C VAL A 483 -31.08 -14.14 20.43
N ALA A 484 -30.36 -15.22 20.79
CA ALA A 484 -28.91 -15.16 21.02
C ALA A 484 -28.07 -15.16 19.73
N GLU A 485 -28.64 -15.55 18.58
CA GLU A 485 -27.88 -15.68 17.32
C GLU A 485 -27.61 -14.32 16.64
N ASP A 486 -28.48 -13.32 16.82
CA ASP A 486 -28.42 -12.03 16.12
C ASP A 486 -27.45 -11.01 16.76
N GLU A 487 -26.95 -11.27 17.97
CA GLU A 487 -26.09 -10.30 18.67
C GLU A 487 -24.64 -10.28 18.18
N THR A 488 -24.23 -11.21 17.30
CA THR A 488 -22.83 -11.35 16.86
C THR A 488 -22.59 -10.93 15.41
N GLU A 489 -23.55 -10.24 14.79
CA GLU A 489 -23.41 -9.73 13.43
C GLU A 489 -22.42 -8.56 13.39
N GLU A 490 -21.48 -8.61 12.44
CA GLU A 490 -20.53 -7.53 12.15
C GLU A 490 -21.25 -6.48 11.28
N VAL A 491 -21.12 -5.21 11.63
CA VAL A 491 -21.67 -4.09 10.87
C VAL A 491 -20.52 -3.34 10.20
N LEU A 492 -20.63 -3.11 8.90
CA LEU A 492 -19.62 -2.35 8.15
C LEU A 492 -19.88 -0.85 8.24
N LEU A 493 -18.87 -0.11 8.70
CA LEU A 493 -18.84 1.34 8.76
C LEU A 493 -17.82 1.89 7.76
N GLY A 494 -18.17 2.96 7.05
CA GLY A 494 -17.22 3.68 6.21
C GLY A 494 -16.43 4.69 7.04
N PHE A 495 -15.11 4.66 6.97
CA PHE A 495 -14.25 5.71 7.53
C PHE A 495 -14.03 6.81 6.48
N ALA A 496 -14.45 8.03 6.81
CA ALA A 496 -14.56 9.10 5.84
C ALA A 496 -14.11 10.47 6.37
N ARG A 497 -13.81 11.37 5.43
CA ARG A 497 -13.64 12.80 5.69
C ARG A 497 -14.65 13.59 4.88
N LEU A 498 -15.25 14.61 5.50
CA LEU A 498 -16.13 15.54 4.81
C LEU A 498 -15.29 16.70 4.28
N TYR A 499 -15.29 16.93 2.97
CA TYR A 499 -14.53 18.01 2.35
C TYR A 499 -15.40 19.25 2.16
N SER A 500 -16.69 19.09 1.87
CA SER A 500 -17.62 20.21 1.72
C SER A 500 -19.03 19.87 2.24
N GLY A 501 -19.75 20.91 2.66
CA GLY A 501 -21.11 20.86 3.17
C GLY A 501 -21.25 20.37 4.61
N THR A 502 -22.48 20.02 4.97
CA THR A 502 -22.85 19.40 6.25
C THR A 502 -23.65 18.14 5.97
N LEU A 503 -23.12 16.98 6.38
CA LEU A 503 -23.80 15.70 6.25
C LEU A 503 -24.66 15.42 7.49
N ARG A 504 -25.90 14.96 7.29
CA ARG A 504 -26.85 14.66 8.37
C ARG A 504 -27.30 13.20 8.31
N VAL A 505 -27.69 12.66 9.46
CA VAL A 505 -28.36 11.36 9.52
C VAL A 505 -29.67 11.42 8.75
N GLY A 506 -29.94 10.41 7.92
CA GLY A 506 -31.08 10.33 7.02
C GLY A 506 -30.85 10.92 5.62
N ALA A 507 -29.73 11.59 5.38
CA ALA A 507 -29.44 12.22 4.09
C ALA A 507 -29.25 11.18 2.97
N ARG A 508 -29.69 11.52 1.76
CA ARG A 508 -29.45 10.71 0.56
C ARG A 508 -28.17 11.15 -0.16
N VAL A 509 -27.29 10.19 -0.45
CA VAL A 509 -25.99 10.41 -1.09
C VAL A 509 -25.78 9.49 -2.29
N ALA A 510 -25.11 10.00 -3.30
CA ALA A 510 -24.58 9.25 -4.43
C ALA A 510 -23.15 8.80 -4.08
N CYS A 511 -22.91 7.50 -4.15
CA CYS A 511 -21.62 6.87 -3.96
C CYS A 511 -20.97 6.68 -5.33
N VAL A 512 -20.00 7.54 -5.63
CA VAL A 512 -19.16 7.46 -6.84
C VAL A 512 -17.99 6.54 -6.57
N LEU A 513 -17.90 5.42 -7.30
CA LEU A 513 -16.85 4.41 -7.13
C LEU A 513 -15.55 4.81 -7.87
N PRO A 514 -14.37 4.30 -7.46
CA PRO A 514 -13.06 4.69 -8.00
C PRO A 514 -12.89 4.66 -9.51
N LYS A 515 -13.52 3.72 -10.22
CA LYS A 515 -13.42 3.55 -11.68
C LYS A 515 -14.33 4.53 -12.46
N TYR A 516 -15.14 5.35 -11.79
CA TYR A 516 -16.01 6.34 -12.44
C TYR A 516 -15.17 7.44 -13.12
N LYS A 517 -15.42 7.71 -14.40
CA LYS A 517 -14.73 8.76 -15.16
C LYS A 517 -15.66 9.94 -15.39
N PRO A 518 -15.44 11.11 -14.76
CA PRO A 518 -16.30 12.28 -14.94
C PRO A 518 -16.49 12.72 -16.40
N GLU A 519 -15.48 12.48 -17.26
CA GLU A 519 -15.45 12.84 -18.68
C GLU A 519 -16.51 12.14 -19.55
N LEU A 520 -16.88 10.90 -19.20
CA LEU A 520 -17.71 10.04 -20.06
C LEU A 520 -19.22 10.29 -19.90
N GLY A 521 -19.62 11.21 -19.02
CA GLY A 521 -21.03 11.46 -18.70
C GLY A 521 -21.70 10.33 -17.91
N ARG A 522 -22.74 10.66 -17.15
CA ARG A 522 -23.41 9.73 -16.21
C ARG A 522 -24.09 8.52 -16.85
N SER A 523 -24.66 8.69 -18.04
CA SER A 523 -25.48 7.69 -18.73
C SER A 523 -24.67 6.73 -19.60
N ASP A 524 -23.34 6.91 -19.69
CA ASP A 524 -22.47 5.94 -20.35
C ASP A 524 -22.53 4.61 -19.56
N ALA A 525 -22.68 3.51 -20.28
CA ALA A 525 -22.76 2.16 -19.71
C ALA A 525 -21.55 1.82 -18.81
N ARG A 526 -20.39 2.45 -19.05
CA ARG A 526 -19.18 2.31 -18.23
C ARG A 526 -19.31 3.01 -16.88
N ASN A 527 -19.92 4.21 -16.84
CA ASN A 527 -20.09 4.98 -15.61
C ASN A 527 -21.28 4.51 -14.77
N ALA A 528 -22.36 4.03 -15.40
CA ALA A 528 -23.56 3.57 -14.71
C ALA A 528 -23.28 2.45 -13.68
N LYS A 529 -22.31 1.56 -13.97
CA LYS A 529 -21.88 0.48 -13.05
C LYS A 529 -21.11 0.99 -11.83
N HIS A 530 -20.59 2.21 -11.90
CA HIS A 530 -19.73 2.81 -10.87
C HIS A 530 -20.45 3.89 -10.04
N LEU A 531 -21.78 3.94 -10.14
CA LEU A 531 -22.62 4.86 -9.39
C LEU A 531 -23.65 4.07 -8.57
N ALA A 532 -23.64 4.28 -7.25
CA ALA A 532 -24.62 3.69 -6.33
C ALA A 532 -25.31 4.78 -5.50
N HIS A 533 -26.50 4.53 -4.96
CA HIS A 533 -27.20 5.48 -4.09
C HIS A 533 -27.40 4.90 -2.70
N ALA A 534 -27.00 5.67 -1.67
CA ALA A 534 -27.10 5.29 -0.28
C ALA A 534 -27.84 6.32 0.58
N THR A 535 -28.34 5.86 1.72
CA THR A 535 -28.96 6.71 2.75
C THR A 535 -28.13 6.55 4.00
N VAL A 536 -27.72 7.67 4.59
CA VAL A 536 -26.91 7.69 5.81
C VAL A 536 -27.77 7.23 6.99
N SER A 537 -27.48 6.06 7.55
CA SER A 537 -28.26 5.54 8.69
C SER A 537 -27.78 6.08 10.03
N ALA A 538 -26.48 6.25 10.21
CA ALA A 538 -25.88 6.81 11.42
C ALA A 538 -24.51 7.45 11.11
N LEU A 539 -24.10 8.39 11.96
CA LEU A 539 -22.81 9.07 11.92
C LEU A 539 -22.13 8.97 13.29
N TYR A 540 -20.82 8.73 13.30
CA TYR A 540 -20.03 8.56 14.52
C TYR A 540 -18.71 9.34 14.46
N ILE A 541 -18.27 9.86 15.62
CA ILE A 541 -16.90 10.31 15.83
C ILE A 541 -16.11 9.17 16.48
N MET A 542 -14.95 8.87 15.91
CA MET A 542 -14.05 7.82 16.38
C MET A 542 -13.23 8.31 17.57
N MET A 543 -13.24 7.56 18.67
CA MET A 543 -12.43 7.80 19.87
C MET A 543 -11.62 6.54 20.22
N GLY A 544 -10.84 6.05 19.25
CA GLY A 544 -10.18 4.75 19.34
C GLY A 544 -11.21 3.61 19.25
N ARG A 545 -11.38 2.86 20.34
CA ARG A 545 -12.34 1.73 20.42
C ARG A 545 -13.79 2.17 20.62
N GLU A 546 -14.00 3.43 21.01
CA GLU A 546 -15.33 3.96 21.27
C GLU A 546 -15.85 4.80 20.11
N LEU A 547 -17.13 4.64 19.80
CA LEU A 547 -17.86 5.43 18.82
C LEU A 547 -18.79 6.40 19.54
N VAL A 548 -18.73 7.68 19.18
CA VAL A 548 -19.64 8.71 19.73
C VAL A 548 -20.67 9.07 18.66
N PRO A 549 -21.97 8.78 18.86
CA PRO A 549 -22.99 9.05 17.85
C PRO A 549 -23.23 10.56 17.71
N VAL A 550 -23.32 11.03 16.47
CA VAL A 550 -23.57 12.44 16.11
C VAL A 550 -24.69 12.55 15.08
N GLN A 551 -25.44 13.66 15.12
CA GLN A 551 -26.56 13.89 14.19
C GLN A 551 -26.13 14.56 12.88
N ALA A 552 -25.02 15.29 12.91
CA ALA A 552 -24.46 15.97 11.76
C ALA A 552 -22.95 16.12 11.88
N VAL A 553 -22.26 16.13 10.74
CA VAL A 553 -20.81 16.38 10.62
C VAL A 553 -20.60 17.51 9.61
N THR A 554 -19.70 18.45 9.92
CA THR A 554 -19.35 19.58 9.06
C THR A 554 -18.02 19.36 8.34
N ALA A 555 -17.85 20.04 7.21
CA ALA A 555 -16.63 20.01 6.40
C ALA A 555 -15.34 20.20 7.25
N GLY A 556 -14.29 19.46 6.89
CA GLY A 556 -12.99 19.44 7.54
C GLY A 556 -12.81 18.32 8.57
N ASN A 557 -13.89 17.68 9.03
CA ASN A 557 -13.84 16.63 10.06
C ASN A 557 -13.79 15.22 9.45
N VAL A 558 -13.18 14.29 10.20
CA VAL A 558 -13.23 12.85 9.95
C VAL A 558 -14.34 12.21 10.78
N PHE A 559 -14.99 11.19 10.25
CA PHE A 559 -16.13 10.53 10.86
C PHE A 559 -16.28 9.10 10.33
N ALA A 560 -17.05 8.29 11.04
CA ALA A 560 -17.52 7.00 10.55
C ALA A 560 -19.01 7.10 10.15
N VAL A 561 -19.38 6.43 9.06
CA VAL A 561 -20.72 6.47 8.48
C VAL A 561 -21.29 5.07 8.27
N ALA A 562 -22.54 4.89 8.69
CA ALA A 562 -23.30 3.66 8.47
C ALA A 562 -24.29 3.82 7.30
N GLY A 563 -24.68 2.69 6.69
CA GLY A 563 -25.65 2.66 5.57
C GLY A 563 -25.03 2.55 4.17
N LEU A 564 -23.72 2.31 4.09
CA LEU A 564 -22.97 2.13 2.84
C LEU A 564 -22.72 0.66 2.48
N GLU A 565 -23.10 -0.27 3.35
CA GLU A 565 -22.91 -1.71 3.19
C GLU A 565 -23.53 -2.23 1.87
N GLY A 566 -22.78 -3.06 1.15
CA GLY A 566 -23.19 -3.65 -0.13
C GLY A 566 -23.25 -2.67 -1.30
N LYS A 567 -22.98 -1.38 -1.08
CA LYS A 567 -23.00 -0.32 -2.11
C LYS A 567 -21.60 0.22 -2.39
N VAL A 568 -20.82 0.39 -1.33
CA VAL A 568 -19.41 0.79 -1.39
C VAL A 568 -18.57 -0.46 -1.15
N TRP A 569 -17.62 -0.71 -2.06
CA TRP A 569 -16.71 -1.85 -1.92
C TRP A 569 -15.54 -1.51 -1.01
N ARG A 570 -14.56 -0.74 -1.50
CA ARG A 570 -13.35 -0.35 -0.73
C ARG A 570 -13.35 1.12 -0.36
N SER A 571 -13.53 1.97 -1.37
CA SER A 571 -13.59 3.43 -1.23
C SER A 571 -14.68 3.99 -2.14
N ALA A 572 -15.17 5.17 -1.80
CA ALA A 572 -16.14 5.89 -2.61
C ALA A 572 -16.12 7.38 -2.29
N THR A 573 -16.47 8.19 -3.27
CA THR A 573 -16.77 9.62 -3.07
C THR A 573 -18.28 9.78 -2.84
N LEU A 574 -18.66 10.37 -1.72
CA LEU A 574 -20.04 10.63 -1.35
C LEU A 574 -20.44 12.02 -1.84
N CYS A 575 -21.43 12.12 -2.71
CA CYS A 575 -21.99 13.38 -3.20
C CYS A 575 -23.45 13.51 -2.73
N GLY A 576 -23.87 14.64 -2.17
CA GLY A 576 -25.26 14.86 -1.75
C GLY A 576 -26.22 15.06 -2.95
N ILE A 577 -27.46 14.56 -2.85
CA ILE A 577 -28.45 14.56 -3.97
C ILE A 577 -29.70 15.42 -3.67
N GLU A 578 -29.76 16.14 -2.55
CA GLU A 578 -31.00 16.74 -2.02
C GLU A 578 -31.52 18.01 -2.75
N ARG A 579 -31.21 18.25 -4.03
CA ARG A 579 -31.73 19.41 -4.78
C ARG A 579 -32.55 18.99 -6.00
N GLU A 580 -33.78 19.51 -6.06
CA GLU A 580 -34.78 19.15 -7.08
C GLU A 580 -34.57 19.80 -8.47
N GLU A 581 -33.64 20.76 -8.61
CA GLU A 581 -33.44 21.47 -9.89
C GLU A 581 -31.95 21.73 -10.18
N GLY A 582 -31.33 20.86 -10.98
CA GLY A 582 -29.96 21.04 -11.51
C GLY A 582 -29.28 19.71 -11.86
N GLU A 583 -28.43 19.70 -12.89
CA GLU A 583 -27.59 18.54 -13.19
C GLU A 583 -26.74 18.16 -11.98
N GLU A 584 -26.79 16.88 -11.59
CA GLU A 584 -25.97 16.33 -10.51
C GLU A 584 -24.49 16.40 -10.91
N GLU A 585 -23.78 17.43 -10.44
CA GLU A 585 -22.32 17.52 -10.56
C GLU A 585 -21.67 16.47 -9.66
N LEU A 586 -21.20 15.36 -10.25
CA LEU A 586 -20.52 14.27 -9.56
C LEU A 586 -19.00 14.39 -9.72
N VAL A 587 -18.27 14.18 -8.63
CA VAL A 587 -16.80 14.16 -8.61
C VAL A 587 -16.28 12.82 -8.12
N ASN A 588 -15.10 12.45 -8.59
CA ASN A 588 -14.39 11.25 -8.16
C ASN A 588 -13.07 11.65 -7.49
N LEU A 589 -13.01 11.53 -6.16
CA LEU A 589 -11.78 11.67 -5.36
C LEU A 589 -11.06 10.34 -5.15
N GLY A 590 -11.62 9.23 -5.66
CA GLY A 590 -11.22 7.86 -5.39
C GLY A 590 -10.34 7.22 -6.45
N ALA A 591 -9.90 7.95 -7.48
CA ALA A 591 -8.85 7.49 -8.40
C ALA A 591 -7.54 7.32 -7.60
N VAL A 592 -7.29 6.12 -7.07
CA VAL A 592 -6.13 5.80 -6.24
C VAL A 592 -5.19 4.92 -7.04
N THR A 593 -3.94 5.38 -7.19
CA THR A 593 -2.83 4.55 -7.66
C THR A 593 -2.33 3.71 -6.48
N ARG A 594 -2.50 2.39 -6.53
CA ARG A 594 -1.91 1.48 -5.55
C ARG A 594 -0.39 1.47 -5.73
N GLN A 595 0.37 1.56 -4.64
CA GLN A 595 1.83 1.50 -4.71
C GLN A 595 2.39 0.08 -4.69
N ALA A 596 1.69 -0.85 -4.03
CA ALA A 596 2.10 -2.25 -3.96
C ALA A 596 0.86 -3.13 -4.22
N PRO A 597 0.87 -3.94 -5.28
CA PRO A 597 -0.18 -4.94 -5.46
C PRO A 597 -0.03 -6.06 -4.42
N PRO A 598 -1.13 -6.75 -4.08
CA PRO A 598 -1.07 -7.92 -3.23
C PRO A 598 -0.26 -9.03 -3.93
N ILE A 599 0.56 -9.74 -3.16
CA ILE A 599 1.57 -10.65 -3.70
C ILE A 599 1.35 -12.10 -3.30
N VAL A 600 0.97 -12.35 -2.04
CA VAL A 600 0.76 -13.70 -1.52
C VAL A 600 -0.61 -14.18 -1.95
N ARG A 601 -0.67 -15.34 -2.61
CA ARG A 601 -1.91 -15.93 -3.15
C ARG A 601 -2.15 -17.28 -2.53
N VAL A 602 -3.34 -17.53 -2.01
CA VAL A 602 -3.64 -18.81 -1.35
C VAL A 602 -5.06 -19.27 -1.69
N ALA A 603 -5.21 -20.55 -2.03
CA ALA A 603 -6.52 -21.16 -2.20
C ALA A 603 -7.11 -21.50 -0.83
N LEU A 604 -8.41 -21.23 -0.66
CA LEU A 604 -9.15 -21.43 0.57
C LEU A 604 -10.24 -22.47 0.37
N GLU A 605 -10.26 -23.45 1.26
CA GLU A 605 -11.30 -24.46 1.32
C GLU A 605 -11.85 -24.57 2.75
N PRO A 606 -13.18 -24.69 2.92
CA PRO A 606 -13.74 -25.01 4.22
C PRO A 606 -13.39 -26.46 4.56
N VAL A 607 -13.14 -26.73 5.83
CA VAL A 607 -12.99 -28.12 6.30
C VAL A 607 -14.25 -28.95 6.00
N ILE A 608 -15.42 -28.30 6.05
CA ILE A 608 -16.71 -28.87 5.72
C ILE A 608 -17.20 -28.27 4.38
N PRO A 609 -17.22 -29.04 3.27
CA PRO A 609 -17.60 -28.52 1.95
C PRO A 609 -18.98 -27.84 1.88
N ALA A 610 -19.93 -28.26 2.73
CA ALA A 610 -21.26 -27.66 2.81
C ALA A 610 -21.25 -26.19 3.28
N GLU A 611 -20.18 -25.73 3.93
CA GLU A 611 -20.05 -24.37 4.45
C GLU A 611 -19.44 -23.37 3.45
N MET A 612 -19.17 -23.80 2.21
CA MET A 612 -18.62 -22.94 1.16
C MET A 612 -19.37 -21.61 0.97
N PRO A 613 -20.72 -21.54 1.03
CA PRO A 613 -21.44 -20.27 0.92
C PRO A 613 -21.08 -19.26 2.02
N LYS A 614 -20.76 -19.74 3.24
CA LYS A 614 -20.33 -18.88 4.35
C LYS A 614 -18.95 -18.29 4.09
N ILE A 615 -18.02 -19.07 3.52
CA ILE A 615 -16.70 -18.57 3.10
C ILE A 615 -16.87 -17.51 2.02
N VAL A 616 -17.69 -17.74 1.00
CA VAL A 616 -17.91 -16.76 -0.08
C VAL A 616 -18.49 -15.45 0.47
N ARG A 617 -19.45 -15.51 1.41
CA ARG A 617 -19.96 -14.33 2.11
C ARG A 617 -18.86 -13.64 2.93
N GLY A 618 -18.09 -14.42 3.70
CA GLY A 618 -17.00 -13.91 4.53
C GLY A 618 -15.89 -13.24 3.72
N LEU A 619 -15.52 -13.81 2.57
CA LEU A 619 -14.54 -13.24 1.65
C LEU A 619 -14.99 -11.89 1.07
N LYS A 620 -16.28 -11.75 0.75
CA LYS A 620 -16.85 -10.47 0.32
C LYS A 620 -16.77 -9.41 1.42
N LEU A 621 -17.07 -9.77 2.67
CA LEU A 621 -16.98 -8.86 3.81
C LEU A 621 -15.52 -8.48 4.11
N LEU A 622 -14.61 -9.45 4.05
CA LEU A 622 -13.17 -9.20 4.23
C LEU A 622 -12.62 -8.26 3.14
N SER A 623 -12.95 -8.50 1.87
CA SER A 623 -12.52 -7.63 0.75
C SER A 623 -13.10 -6.20 0.84
N GLN A 624 -14.22 -6.01 1.54
CA GLN A 624 -14.74 -4.67 1.84
C GLN A 624 -13.99 -4.03 2.99
N SER A 625 -13.74 -4.77 4.08
CA SER A 625 -13.08 -4.26 5.28
C SER A 625 -11.58 -4.00 5.09
N ASP A 626 -10.92 -4.73 4.20
CA ASP A 626 -9.49 -4.65 3.97
C ASP A 626 -9.18 -4.08 2.59
N PRO A 627 -8.48 -2.92 2.50
CA PRO A 627 -8.23 -2.28 1.21
C PRO A 627 -7.32 -3.08 0.27
N CYS A 628 -6.49 -3.98 0.80
CA CYS A 628 -5.49 -4.73 0.04
C CYS A 628 -5.96 -6.16 -0.32
N VAL A 629 -6.98 -6.71 0.36
CA VAL A 629 -7.47 -8.06 0.07
C VAL A 629 -8.23 -8.10 -1.25
N GLU A 630 -7.84 -9.05 -2.09
CA GLU A 630 -8.56 -9.40 -3.31
C GLU A 630 -8.95 -10.86 -3.28
N THR A 631 -10.08 -11.15 -3.91
CA THR A 631 -10.65 -12.50 -3.90
C THR A 631 -11.23 -12.78 -5.27
N PHE A 632 -10.83 -13.89 -5.86
CA PHE A 632 -11.41 -14.36 -7.11
C PHE A 632 -11.57 -15.89 -7.09
N GLN A 633 -12.35 -16.40 -8.03
CA GLN A 633 -12.47 -17.83 -8.25
C GLN A 633 -11.61 -18.21 -9.46
N GLN A 634 -10.73 -19.18 -9.29
CA GLN A 634 -9.94 -19.72 -10.39
C GLN A 634 -10.83 -20.58 -11.32
N ALA A 635 -10.36 -20.81 -12.55
CA ALA A 635 -11.01 -21.73 -13.49
C ALA A 635 -11.13 -23.17 -12.98
N THR A 636 -10.30 -23.56 -12.00
CA THR A 636 -10.38 -24.83 -11.27
C THR A 636 -11.57 -24.92 -10.31
N GLY A 637 -12.23 -23.79 -10.03
CA GLY A 637 -13.30 -23.65 -9.04
C GLY A 637 -12.81 -23.24 -7.65
N GLU A 638 -11.49 -23.19 -7.42
CA GLU A 638 -10.88 -22.80 -6.15
C GLU A 638 -11.08 -21.31 -5.86
N HIS A 639 -11.43 -20.98 -4.61
CA HIS A 639 -11.51 -19.60 -4.16
C HIS A 639 -10.15 -19.14 -3.64
N VAL A 640 -9.60 -18.11 -4.27
CA VAL A 640 -8.25 -17.62 -3.95
C VAL A 640 -8.33 -16.27 -3.30
N ILE A 641 -7.55 -16.10 -2.24
CA ILE A 641 -7.30 -14.82 -1.57
C ILE A 641 -5.91 -14.30 -1.94
N LEU A 642 -5.81 -12.99 -2.18
CA LEU A 642 -4.58 -12.26 -2.40
C LEU A 642 -4.35 -11.29 -1.25
N THR A 643 -3.15 -11.31 -0.68
CA THR A 643 -2.73 -10.44 0.43
C THR A 643 -1.36 -9.84 0.15
N ALA A 644 -1.04 -8.71 0.81
CA ALA A 644 0.26 -8.03 0.65
C ALA A 644 1.47 -8.90 1.05
N GLY A 645 1.30 -9.76 2.05
CA GLY A 645 2.37 -10.53 2.65
C GLY A 645 1.83 -11.63 3.57
N GLU A 646 2.74 -12.35 4.21
CA GLU A 646 2.41 -13.51 5.05
C GLU A 646 1.70 -13.10 6.34
N LEU A 647 2.19 -12.05 7.01
CA LEU A 647 1.58 -11.57 8.25
C LEU A 647 0.16 -11.08 7.99
N HIS A 648 -0.04 -10.42 6.85
CA HIS A 648 -1.35 -10.01 6.40
C HIS A 648 -2.25 -11.21 6.05
N LEU A 649 -1.72 -12.26 5.41
CA LEU A 649 -2.47 -13.51 5.19
C LEU A 649 -2.93 -14.14 6.51
N GLU A 650 -2.06 -14.25 7.51
CA GLU A 650 -2.41 -14.79 8.83
C GLU A 650 -3.56 -14.00 9.48
N ARG A 651 -3.50 -12.67 9.42
CA ARG A 651 -4.58 -11.79 9.90
C ARG A 651 -5.89 -12.09 9.17
N CYS A 652 -5.86 -12.11 7.84
CA CYS A 652 -7.05 -12.34 7.02
C CYS A 652 -7.70 -13.70 7.26
N LEU A 653 -6.88 -14.75 7.41
CA LEU A 653 -7.37 -16.09 7.76
C LEU A 653 -8.02 -16.10 9.15
N LYS A 654 -7.42 -15.44 10.13
CA LYS A 654 -8.00 -15.32 11.47
C LYS A 654 -9.34 -14.58 11.43
N ASP A 655 -9.41 -13.47 10.71
CA ASP A 655 -10.65 -12.69 10.57
C ASP A 655 -11.77 -13.47 9.86
N LEU A 656 -11.44 -14.26 8.84
CA LEU A 656 -12.41 -15.14 8.20
C LEU A 656 -12.92 -16.21 9.17
N ARG A 657 -12.03 -16.84 9.95
CA ARG A 657 -12.39 -17.89 10.91
C ARG A 657 -13.19 -17.38 12.09
N GLU A 658 -12.87 -16.21 12.63
CA GLU A 658 -13.44 -15.73 13.90
C GLU A 658 -14.57 -14.70 13.71
N ARG A 659 -14.46 -13.79 12.74
CA ARG A 659 -15.33 -12.62 12.61
C ARG A 659 -16.34 -12.75 11.48
N PHE A 660 -15.87 -13.05 10.27
CA PHE A 660 -16.68 -12.93 9.05
C PHE A 660 -17.41 -14.22 8.67
N ALA A 661 -16.67 -15.29 8.35
CA ALA A 661 -17.27 -16.54 7.89
C ALA A 661 -17.67 -17.45 9.06
N LYS A 662 -16.93 -17.40 10.18
CA LYS A 662 -17.16 -18.21 11.39
C LYS A 662 -17.14 -19.72 11.10
N VAL A 663 -16.17 -20.13 10.29
CA VAL A 663 -15.98 -21.52 9.84
C VAL A 663 -14.51 -21.88 9.91
N GLU A 664 -14.22 -23.17 10.05
CA GLU A 664 -12.86 -23.68 9.96
C GLU A 664 -12.40 -23.73 8.50
N ILE A 665 -11.24 -23.11 8.24
CA ILE A 665 -10.70 -22.91 6.90
C ILE A 665 -9.33 -23.55 6.80
N THR A 666 -9.17 -24.40 5.79
CA THR A 666 -7.88 -24.91 5.33
C THR A 666 -7.36 -24.01 4.23
N ALA A 667 -6.15 -23.50 4.41
CA ALA A 667 -5.46 -22.68 3.44
C ALA A 667 -4.40 -23.54 2.73
N SER A 668 -4.33 -23.46 1.40
CA SER A 668 -3.29 -24.14 0.63
C SER A 668 -1.91 -23.56 0.91
N GLU A 669 -0.86 -24.23 0.44
CA GLU A 669 0.45 -23.57 0.32
C GLU A 669 0.35 -22.36 -0.62
N PRO A 670 1.15 -21.31 -0.39
CA PRO A 670 1.18 -20.14 -1.26
C PRO A 670 1.41 -20.48 -2.73
N ILE A 671 0.54 -19.92 -3.57
CA ILE A 671 0.59 -20.07 -5.01
C ILE A 671 1.63 -19.11 -5.55
N VAL A 672 2.80 -19.65 -5.87
CA VAL A 672 3.85 -18.91 -6.56
C VAL A 672 3.55 -18.86 -8.06
N PRO A 673 3.47 -17.67 -8.68
CA PRO A 673 3.38 -17.56 -10.12
C PRO A 673 4.75 -17.90 -10.72
N PHE A 674 4.78 -18.85 -11.63
CA PHE A 674 5.94 -19.11 -12.49
C PHE A 674 5.67 -18.56 -13.88
N ARG A 675 6.72 -18.39 -14.67
CA ARG A 675 6.60 -18.22 -16.11
C ARG A 675 7.41 -19.30 -16.81
N GLU A 676 7.02 -19.64 -18.01
CA GLU A 676 7.71 -20.66 -18.80
C GLU A 676 8.46 -19.99 -19.95
N THR A 677 9.69 -20.41 -20.20
CA THR A 677 10.45 -19.94 -21.36
C THR A 677 11.30 -21.06 -21.94
N ALA A 678 11.90 -20.79 -23.10
CA ALA A 678 12.81 -21.71 -23.74
C ALA A 678 14.09 -20.99 -24.12
N VAL A 679 15.22 -21.68 -23.97
CA VAL A 679 16.54 -21.14 -24.28
C VAL A 679 17.27 -22.04 -25.27
N ARG A 680 18.27 -21.47 -25.93
CA ARG A 680 19.22 -22.20 -26.76
C ARG A 680 20.35 -22.75 -25.89
N ALA A 681 20.23 -24.01 -25.47
CA ALA A 681 21.31 -24.70 -24.74
C ALA A 681 22.41 -25.21 -25.70
N PRO A 682 23.67 -25.34 -25.25
CA PRO A 682 24.76 -25.87 -26.08
C PRO A 682 24.53 -27.34 -26.48
N ASP A 683 24.03 -28.17 -25.56
CA ASP A 683 23.86 -29.62 -25.73
C ASP A 683 22.37 -30.00 -25.87
N MET A 684 21.80 -29.80 -27.07
CA MET A 684 20.39 -30.11 -27.35
C MET A 684 20.23 -31.32 -28.28
N VAL A 685 19.25 -32.17 -27.98
CA VAL A 685 18.81 -33.30 -28.83
C VAL A 685 18.45 -32.78 -30.23
N PRO A 686 18.76 -33.50 -31.33
CA PRO A 686 18.40 -33.07 -32.70
C PRO A 686 16.91 -32.68 -32.86
N PRO A 687 16.59 -31.72 -33.74
CA PRO A 687 15.21 -31.23 -33.91
C PRO A 687 14.22 -32.34 -34.27
N LYS A 688 13.05 -32.35 -33.61
CA LYS A 688 12.00 -33.37 -33.83
C LYS A 688 11.32 -33.27 -35.21
N ALA A 689 11.46 -32.14 -35.91
CA ALA A 689 10.82 -31.85 -37.19
C ALA A 689 11.43 -32.59 -38.43
N GLY A 690 12.51 -33.36 -38.24
CA GLY A 690 13.22 -34.09 -39.29
C GLY A 690 14.46 -33.37 -39.84
N LEU A 691 15.28 -34.07 -40.66
CA LEU A 691 16.50 -33.50 -41.25
C LEU A 691 16.17 -32.31 -42.19
N GLY A 692 16.82 -31.17 -41.95
CA GLY A 692 16.80 -30.01 -42.85
C GLY A 692 15.76 -28.92 -42.55
N LYS A 693 14.87 -29.10 -41.55
CA LYS A 693 13.96 -28.05 -41.08
C LYS A 693 14.55 -27.30 -39.87
N PRO A 694 14.30 -25.98 -39.74
CA PRO A 694 14.74 -25.23 -38.56
C PRO A 694 14.06 -25.76 -37.29
N ARG A 695 14.76 -25.68 -36.15
CA ARG A 695 14.26 -26.15 -34.84
C ARG A 695 12.96 -25.44 -34.45
N GLY A 696 12.09 -26.13 -33.73
CA GLY A 696 10.81 -25.58 -33.27
C GLY A 696 9.73 -25.50 -34.36
N THR A 697 9.98 -26.09 -35.54
CA THR A 697 9.02 -26.11 -36.66
C THR A 697 8.06 -27.30 -36.53
N PHE A 698 6.77 -27.03 -36.40
CA PHE A 698 5.72 -28.05 -36.28
C PHE A 698 4.55 -27.75 -37.21
N GLN A 699 3.95 -28.82 -37.74
CA GLN A 699 2.77 -28.72 -38.60
C GLN A 699 1.52 -29.09 -37.80
N ALA A 700 0.69 -28.08 -37.52
CA ALA A 700 -0.65 -28.26 -36.99
C ALA A 700 -1.59 -28.73 -38.10
N THR A 701 -2.23 -29.88 -37.92
CA THR A 701 -3.19 -30.43 -38.88
C THR A 701 -4.57 -30.46 -38.24
N ALA A 702 -5.59 -29.92 -38.92
CA ALA A 702 -6.96 -29.90 -38.44
C ALA A 702 -7.87 -30.77 -39.32
N PHE A 703 -8.90 -31.36 -38.69
CA PHE A 703 -9.99 -32.12 -39.32
C PHE A 703 -9.52 -33.03 -40.48
N GLN A 704 -8.82 -34.13 -40.15
CA GLN A 704 -8.31 -35.13 -41.11
C GLN A 704 -7.36 -34.60 -42.21
N GLY A 705 -6.77 -33.41 -42.05
CA GLY A 705 -5.81 -32.88 -43.02
C GLY A 705 -6.35 -31.82 -43.96
N LEU A 706 -7.60 -31.38 -43.77
CA LEU A 706 -8.22 -30.33 -44.58
C LEU A 706 -7.54 -28.96 -44.43
N VAL A 707 -6.99 -28.68 -43.25
CA VAL A 707 -6.22 -27.47 -42.98
C VAL A 707 -4.88 -27.87 -42.37
N LYS A 708 -3.80 -27.32 -42.92
CA LYS A 708 -2.43 -27.51 -42.45
C LYS A 708 -1.80 -26.15 -42.17
N CYS A 709 -1.31 -25.96 -40.96
CA CYS A 709 -0.68 -24.74 -40.50
C CYS A 709 0.74 -25.05 -40.05
N THR A 710 1.74 -24.41 -40.63
CA THR A 710 3.17 -24.60 -40.30
C THR A 710 3.63 -23.44 -39.42
N LEU A 711 4.03 -23.77 -38.19
CA LEU A 711 4.45 -22.81 -37.17
C LEU A 711 5.88 -23.09 -36.75
N ARG A 712 6.68 -22.03 -36.57
CA ARG A 712 8.03 -22.12 -36.00
C ARG A 712 8.10 -21.35 -34.69
N VAL A 713 8.37 -22.05 -33.60
CA VAL A 713 8.52 -21.46 -32.26
C VAL A 713 9.99 -21.18 -31.99
N VAL A 714 10.32 -19.95 -31.57
CA VAL A 714 11.70 -19.49 -31.35
C VAL A 714 11.77 -18.67 -30.06
N PRO A 715 12.83 -18.83 -29.24
CA PRO A 715 13.12 -17.90 -28.15
C PRO A 715 13.31 -16.47 -28.66
N LEU A 716 12.63 -15.51 -28.02
CA LEU A 716 12.72 -14.10 -28.34
C LEU A 716 14.05 -13.51 -27.83
N PRO A 717 14.74 -12.67 -28.60
CA PRO A 717 15.92 -11.94 -28.13
C PRO A 717 15.62 -11.11 -26.88
N GLU A 718 16.53 -11.14 -25.89
CA GLU A 718 16.32 -10.46 -24.60
C GLU A 718 16.00 -8.97 -24.71
N LYS A 719 16.62 -8.26 -25.65
CA LYS A 719 16.39 -6.82 -25.86
C LYS A 719 14.93 -6.52 -26.23
N ILE A 720 14.35 -7.33 -27.12
CA ILE A 720 12.94 -7.18 -27.54
C ILE A 720 12.03 -7.56 -26.36
N GLY A 721 12.30 -8.70 -25.71
CA GLY A 721 11.52 -9.15 -24.56
C GLY A 721 11.49 -8.13 -23.41
N LYS A 722 12.62 -7.51 -23.07
CA LYS A 722 12.72 -6.45 -22.05
C LYS A 722 11.89 -5.23 -22.41
N LEU A 723 11.98 -4.74 -23.65
CA LEU A 723 11.20 -3.60 -24.11
C LEU A 723 9.67 -3.86 -24.01
N LEU A 724 9.22 -5.07 -24.37
CA LEU A 724 7.81 -5.45 -24.26
C LEU A 724 7.35 -5.50 -22.80
N LEU A 725 8.15 -6.07 -21.90
CA LEU A 725 7.85 -6.15 -20.46
C LEU A 725 7.80 -4.76 -19.80
N GLU A 726 8.72 -3.86 -20.15
CA GLU A 726 8.75 -2.50 -19.61
C GLU A 726 7.55 -1.65 -20.04
N ASN A 727 6.89 -2.00 -21.16
CA ASN A 727 5.82 -1.21 -21.78
C ASN A 727 4.46 -1.94 -21.86
N LEU A 728 4.21 -2.93 -20.99
CA LEU A 728 2.96 -3.73 -20.98
C LEU A 728 1.69 -2.87 -20.88
N ILE A 729 1.70 -1.82 -20.07
CA ILE A 729 0.55 -0.92 -19.90
C ILE A 729 0.25 -0.17 -21.21
N THR A 730 1.29 0.26 -21.93
CA THR A 730 1.15 0.91 -23.24
C THR A 730 0.53 -0.05 -24.26
N LEU A 731 0.95 -1.33 -24.26
CA LEU A 731 0.36 -2.38 -25.10
C LEU A 731 -1.13 -2.60 -24.80
N GLN A 732 -1.51 -2.63 -23.52
CA GLN A 732 -2.92 -2.74 -23.12
C GLN A 732 -3.76 -1.54 -23.59
N ARG A 733 -3.22 -0.31 -23.46
CA ARG A 733 -3.89 0.91 -23.93
C ARG A 733 -4.08 0.94 -25.45
N MET A 734 -3.12 0.40 -26.20
CA MET A 734 -3.25 0.26 -27.66
C MET A 734 -4.41 -0.67 -28.06
N ARG A 735 -4.78 -1.63 -27.20
CA ARG A 735 -5.91 -2.55 -27.41
C ARG A 735 -7.28 -1.93 -27.06
N GLU A 736 -7.35 -1.09 -26.02
CA GLU A 736 -8.60 -0.59 -25.42
C GLU A 736 -9.26 0.63 -26.11
N GLN A 737 -8.71 1.13 -27.22
CA GLN A 737 -9.34 2.20 -28.01
C GLN A 737 -10.14 1.61 -29.18
N PRO A 738 -11.44 1.27 -29.02
CA PRO A 738 -12.27 0.85 -30.14
C PRO A 738 -12.58 2.01 -31.10
N SER A 739 -12.62 1.71 -32.39
CA SER A 739 -13.29 2.55 -33.39
C SER A 739 -14.75 2.73 -33.02
N ASN A 740 -15.28 3.92 -33.32
CA ASN A 740 -16.70 4.29 -33.23
C ASN A 740 -17.68 3.16 -33.63
N SER A 741 -18.77 3.05 -32.86
CA SER A 741 -20.02 2.30 -33.11
C SER A 741 -19.94 0.77 -33.24
N GLU A 742 -19.97 0.05 -32.11
CA GLU A 742 -20.96 -1.01 -31.82
C GLU A 742 -20.73 -1.49 -30.37
N ALA A 743 -21.81 -1.52 -29.57
CA ALA A 743 -21.74 -1.90 -28.17
C ALA A 743 -21.33 -3.38 -28.04
N PRO A 744 -20.38 -3.74 -27.16
CA PRO A 744 -20.09 -5.15 -26.91
C PRO A 744 -21.30 -5.82 -26.26
N SER A 745 -21.58 -7.06 -26.67
CA SER A 745 -22.60 -7.90 -26.04
C SER A 745 -22.23 -8.17 -24.57
N VAL A 746 -23.25 -8.21 -23.72
CA VAL A 746 -23.16 -8.19 -22.25
C VAL A 746 -22.39 -9.39 -21.68
N GLU A 747 -22.28 -10.50 -22.42
CA GLU A 747 -21.59 -11.73 -21.98
C GLU A 747 -20.07 -11.71 -22.22
N ALA A 748 -19.54 -10.90 -23.15
CA ALA A 748 -18.10 -10.82 -23.42
C ALA A 748 -17.35 -9.90 -22.44
N ALA A 749 -18.08 -9.11 -21.65
CA ALA A 749 -17.54 -8.20 -20.64
C ALA A 749 -17.40 -8.86 -19.25
N GLU A 750 -17.84 -10.11 -19.07
CA GLU A 750 -17.72 -10.85 -17.80
C GLU A 750 -16.40 -11.62 -17.65
N VAL A 751 -15.50 -11.52 -18.63
CA VAL A 751 -14.12 -12.02 -18.52
C VAL A 751 -13.18 -10.83 -18.34
N GLU A 752 -13.36 -10.08 -17.23
CA GLU A 752 -12.23 -9.30 -16.68
C GLU A 752 -11.23 -10.34 -16.14
N MET A 753 -10.32 -10.82 -17.00
CA MET A 753 -9.13 -11.52 -16.55
C MET A 753 -8.24 -10.46 -15.91
N GLU A 754 -8.32 -10.39 -14.58
CA GLU A 754 -7.38 -9.73 -13.67
C GLU A 754 -6.00 -10.39 -13.85
N ASP A 755 -5.30 -10.00 -14.91
CA ASP A 755 -4.01 -10.57 -15.27
C ASP A 755 -2.89 -9.98 -14.40
N ASP A 756 -2.19 -10.88 -13.72
CA ASP A 756 -0.88 -10.91 -13.04
C ASP A 756 0.18 -9.78 -13.17
N ASN A 757 -0.02 -8.73 -13.95
CA ASN A 757 1.03 -7.79 -14.33
C ASN A 757 1.05 -6.45 -13.57
N GLU A 758 0.18 -6.26 -12.56
CA GLU A 758 0.18 -5.02 -11.76
C GLU A 758 1.43 -4.84 -10.86
N GLY A 759 2.37 -5.81 -10.85
CA GLY A 759 3.59 -5.82 -10.02
C GLY A 759 4.83 -5.15 -10.59
N VAL A 760 4.87 -4.78 -11.88
CA VAL A 760 6.07 -4.14 -12.43
C VAL A 760 6.05 -2.66 -12.04
N ALA A 761 6.88 -2.33 -11.04
CA ALA A 761 7.16 -0.97 -10.63
C ALA A 761 7.38 -0.07 -11.84
N GLN A 762 6.59 1.02 -11.93
CA GLN A 762 6.72 2.18 -12.84
C GLN A 762 7.88 2.09 -13.84
N ALA A 763 7.76 1.23 -14.85
CA ALA A 763 8.68 1.22 -15.98
C ALA A 763 8.08 2.12 -17.06
N SER A 764 8.94 2.97 -17.66
CA SER A 764 8.62 4.03 -18.62
C SER A 764 7.30 3.85 -19.37
N LEU A 765 6.34 4.74 -19.11
CA LEU A 765 5.13 4.88 -19.93
C LEU A 765 5.49 5.63 -21.21
N MET A 766 6.10 4.94 -22.18
CA MET A 766 6.25 5.51 -23.52
C MET A 766 4.87 5.73 -24.14
N ARG A 767 4.73 6.80 -24.92
CA ARG A 767 3.52 6.97 -25.74
C ARG A 767 3.45 5.84 -26.78
N PRO A 768 2.24 5.43 -27.22
CA PRO A 768 2.09 4.38 -28.23
C PRO A 768 2.93 4.59 -29.50
N GLU A 769 3.09 5.85 -29.93
CA GLU A 769 3.89 6.22 -31.10
C GLU A 769 5.40 6.02 -30.87
N GLU A 770 5.91 6.49 -29.73
CA GLU A 770 7.31 6.33 -29.33
C GLU A 770 7.68 4.85 -29.12
N PHE A 771 6.78 4.08 -28.54
CA PHE A 771 6.96 2.64 -28.35
C PHE A 771 7.13 1.92 -29.68
N VAL A 772 6.31 2.26 -30.68
CA VAL A 772 6.42 1.67 -32.02
C VAL A 772 7.78 1.97 -32.66
N ASP A 773 8.26 3.21 -32.56
CA ASP A 773 9.57 3.59 -33.09
C ASP A 773 10.72 2.92 -32.34
N ALA A 774 10.61 2.81 -31.01
CA ALA A 774 11.57 2.09 -30.19
C ALA A 774 11.62 0.60 -30.56
N LEU A 775 10.46 -0.04 -30.76
CA LEU A 775 10.38 -1.45 -31.14
C LEU A 775 11.04 -1.71 -32.51
N LYS A 776 10.79 -0.85 -33.50
CA LYS A 776 11.47 -0.92 -34.80
C LYS A 776 12.99 -0.84 -34.68
N ARG A 777 13.49 0.18 -33.95
CA ARG A 777 14.93 0.37 -33.73
C ARG A 777 15.56 -0.83 -33.05
N VAL A 778 14.91 -1.38 -32.01
CA VAL A 778 15.43 -2.56 -31.29
C VAL A 778 15.44 -3.80 -32.20
N CYS A 779 14.44 -3.99 -33.06
CA CYS A 779 14.44 -5.06 -34.07
C CYS A 779 15.62 -4.92 -35.05
N GLU A 780 15.86 -3.71 -35.57
CA GLU A 780 17.01 -3.40 -36.45
C GLU A 780 18.36 -3.64 -35.75
N ASP A 781 18.50 -3.20 -34.49
CA ASP A 781 19.71 -3.34 -33.67
C ASP A 781 20.06 -4.80 -33.34
N VAL A 782 19.05 -5.65 -33.14
CA VAL A 782 19.25 -7.09 -32.93
C VAL A 782 19.75 -7.75 -34.23
N GLY A 783 19.23 -7.32 -35.38
CA GLY A 783 19.68 -7.77 -36.70
C GLY A 783 19.32 -9.23 -37.02
N GLY A 784 19.88 -9.73 -38.13
CA GLY A 784 19.65 -11.10 -38.59
C GLY A 784 18.20 -11.37 -39.00
N GLU A 785 17.61 -12.46 -38.50
CA GLU A 785 16.20 -12.80 -38.77
C GLU A 785 15.19 -11.90 -38.03
N TRP A 786 15.64 -10.89 -37.28
CA TRP A 786 14.77 -10.00 -36.49
C TRP A 786 14.72 -8.56 -37.01
N ALA A 787 15.55 -8.20 -37.99
CA ALA A 787 15.66 -6.83 -38.50
C ALA A 787 14.32 -6.30 -39.05
N ASP A 788 13.55 -7.15 -39.72
CA ASP A 788 12.23 -6.87 -40.31
C ASP A 788 11.07 -7.44 -39.47
N ALA A 789 11.33 -7.90 -38.23
CA ALA A 789 10.32 -8.57 -37.42
C ALA A 789 9.11 -7.68 -37.09
N TYR A 790 9.31 -6.36 -37.00
CA TYR A 790 8.21 -5.42 -36.81
C TYR A 790 7.21 -5.47 -37.96
N ASP A 791 7.66 -5.68 -39.20
CA ASP A 791 6.77 -5.64 -40.35
C ASP A 791 5.86 -6.85 -40.48
N GLY A 792 6.35 -8.00 -40.02
CA GLY A 792 5.59 -9.24 -39.90
C GLY A 792 4.82 -9.38 -38.58
N LEU A 793 4.87 -8.39 -37.68
CA LEU A 793 4.21 -8.51 -36.38
C LEU A 793 2.69 -8.56 -36.54
N TRP A 794 2.08 -9.63 -36.03
CA TRP A 794 0.64 -9.86 -36.11
C TRP A 794 -0.06 -9.49 -34.81
N MET A 795 0.33 -10.12 -33.69
CA MET A 795 -0.26 -9.88 -32.37
C MET A 795 0.72 -10.15 -31.22
N PHE A 796 0.39 -9.62 -30.04
CA PHE A 796 1.08 -9.92 -28.78
C PHE A 796 0.31 -10.95 -27.96
N GLY A 797 0.99 -11.75 -27.14
CA GLY A 797 0.35 -12.75 -26.28
C GLY A 797 1.00 -12.89 -24.90
N PRO A 798 0.28 -13.35 -23.88
CA PRO A 798 -1.16 -13.65 -23.89
C PRO A 798 -2.05 -12.39 -23.84
N HIS A 799 -3.37 -12.57 -23.96
CA HIS A 799 -4.44 -11.56 -23.96
C HIS A 799 -4.24 -10.36 -24.90
N GLY A 800 -3.48 -10.48 -25.99
CA GLY A 800 -3.28 -9.37 -26.91
C GLY A 800 -2.33 -8.27 -26.41
N ALA A 801 -1.74 -8.41 -25.21
CA ALA A 801 -0.83 -7.43 -24.60
C ALA A 801 0.14 -8.13 -23.64
N GLY A 802 1.08 -8.92 -24.18
CA GLY A 802 2.04 -9.68 -23.41
C GLY A 802 3.42 -9.79 -24.07
N PRO A 803 4.40 -10.41 -23.38
CA PRO A 803 5.81 -10.44 -23.78
C PRO A 803 6.14 -11.52 -24.84
N ASN A 804 5.12 -12.06 -25.52
CA ASN A 804 5.27 -12.99 -26.63
C ASN A 804 4.73 -12.37 -27.91
N VAL A 805 5.30 -12.76 -29.05
CA VAL A 805 4.92 -12.21 -30.36
C VAL A 805 4.51 -13.31 -31.32
N LEU A 806 3.45 -13.06 -32.09
CA LEU A 806 3.10 -13.83 -33.28
C LEU A 806 3.56 -13.02 -34.50
N LEU A 807 4.41 -13.62 -35.31
CA LEU A 807 4.88 -13.06 -36.57
C LEU A 807 4.26 -13.82 -37.74
N ASP A 808 3.83 -13.11 -38.77
CA ASP A 808 3.45 -13.68 -40.05
C ASP A 808 4.57 -13.47 -41.07
N ARG A 809 5.08 -14.58 -41.62
CA ARG A 809 6.10 -14.58 -42.67
C ARG A 809 5.66 -15.40 -43.89
N ARG A 810 4.35 -15.58 -44.09
CA ARG A 810 3.83 -16.24 -45.29
C ARG A 810 4.21 -15.44 -46.54
N PRO A 811 4.75 -16.09 -47.60
CA PRO A 811 5.12 -15.40 -48.83
C PRO A 811 3.87 -14.85 -49.57
N ASN A 812 3.94 -13.59 -50.01
CA ASN A 812 2.91 -12.89 -50.81
C ASN A 812 1.55 -12.65 -50.12
N GLU A 813 1.47 -12.62 -48.79
CA GLU A 813 0.25 -12.25 -48.05
C GLU A 813 0.52 -11.10 -47.06
N GLU A 814 -0.23 -9.99 -47.15
CA GLU A 814 -0.22 -8.94 -46.13
C GLU A 814 -1.27 -9.26 -45.05
N SER A 815 -0.80 -9.60 -43.85
CA SER A 815 -1.67 -9.93 -42.72
C SER A 815 -2.11 -8.72 -41.93
N ARG A 816 -3.29 -8.84 -41.31
CA ARG A 816 -3.87 -7.80 -40.47
C ARG A 816 -3.07 -7.63 -39.19
N ARG A 817 -2.47 -6.46 -38.99
CA ARG A 817 -1.84 -6.09 -37.71
C ARG A 817 -2.95 -5.78 -36.68
N HIS A 818 -3.18 -6.65 -35.69
CA HIS A 818 -4.26 -6.43 -34.71
C HIS A 818 -4.01 -5.25 -33.76
N PHE A 819 -2.78 -4.73 -33.71
CA PHE A 819 -2.39 -3.61 -32.85
C PHE A 819 -2.23 -2.27 -33.60
N SER A 820 -2.33 -2.25 -34.95
CA SER A 820 -2.17 -1.04 -35.76
C SER A 820 -3.47 -0.70 -36.52
N ARG A 821 -3.93 0.55 -36.36
CA ARG A 821 -5.13 1.11 -37.01
C ARG A 821 -5.05 1.19 -38.54
N THR A 822 -3.87 1.00 -39.15
CA THR A 822 -3.63 1.32 -40.58
C THR A 822 -3.78 0.15 -41.56
N GLY A 823 -4.21 -1.02 -41.10
CA GLY A 823 -4.55 -2.11 -42.02
C GLY A 823 -5.80 -1.78 -42.82
N LYS A 824 -5.66 -1.51 -44.13
CA LYS A 824 -6.80 -1.52 -45.05
C LYS A 824 -7.56 -2.83 -44.85
N GLU A 825 -8.89 -2.76 -44.71
CA GLU A 825 -9.76 -3.94 -44.79
C GLU A 825 -9.60 -4.57 -46.17
N ASN A 826 -8.56 -5.38 -46.36
CA ASN A 826 -8.41 -6.17 -47.56
C ASN A 826 -9.50 -7.25 -47.53
N SER A 827 -10.13 -7.42 -48.68
CA SER A 827 -11.22 -8.35 -48.98
C SER A 827 -10.77 -9.82 -48.89
N SER A 828 -10.36 -10.28 -47.71
CA SER A 828 -10.13 -11.71 -47.46
C SER A 828 -11.48 -12.42 -47.42
N THR A 829 -11.55 -13.59 -48.08
CA THR A 829 -12.72 -14.47 -48.07
C THR A 829 -13.06 -14.88 -46.64
N GLY A 830 -14.35 -14.94 -46.26
CA GLY A 830 -14.78 -15.16 -44.87
C GLY A 830 -14.12 -16.37 -44.18
N VAL A 831 -13.97 -17.48 -44.91
CA VAL A 831 -13.33 -18.71 -44.41
C VAL A 831 -11.84 -18.54 -44.08
N LYS A 832 -11.11 -17.75 -44.87
CA LYS A 832 -9.69 -17.46 -44.61
C LYS A 832 -9.53 -16.71 -43.29
N ARG A 833 -10.41 -15.73 -43.06
CA ARG A 833 -10.44 -14.94 -41.82
C ARG A 833 -10.74 -15.82 -40.61
N ASP A 834 -11.68 -16.76 -40.72
CA ASP A 834 -12.01 -17.68 -39.63
C ASP A 834 -10.81 -18.56 -39.21
N PHE A 835 -9.97 -18.98 -40.17
CA PHE A 835 -8.76 -19.74 -39.87
C PHE A 835 -7.64 -18.87 -39.29
N GLU A 836 -7.49 -17.64 -39.77
CA GLU A 836 -6.55 -16.66 -39.22
C GLU A 836 -6.89 -16.32 -37.76
N ASP A 837 -8.18 -16.08 -37.47
CA ASP A 837 -8.69 -15.85 -36.11
C ASP A 837 -8.54 -17.10 -35.22
N ALA A 838 -8.68 -18.30 -35.78
CA ALA A 838 -8.41 -19.56 -35.09
C ALA A 838 -6.92 -19.75 -34.76
N VAL A 839 -6.00 -19.38 -35.64
CA VAL A 839 -4.55 -19.40 -35.36
C VAL A 839 -4.20 -18.40 -34.26
N ALA A 840 -4.73 -17.18 -34.34
CA ALA A 840 -4.56 -16.17 -33.30
C ALA A 840 -5.07 -16.67 -31.94
N THR A 841 -6.27 -17.25 -31.89
CA THR A 841 -6.86 -17.82 -30.67
C THR A 841 -6.05 -18.99 -30.12
N GLY A 842 -5.54 -19.87 -30.99
CA GLY A 842 -4.65 -20.96 -30.62
C GLY A 842 -3.32 -20.48 -30.03
N PHE A 843 -2.73 -19.41 -30.60
CA PHE A 843 -1.54 -18.75 -30.07
C PHE A 843 -1.78 -18.13 -28.69
N GLN A 844 -2.91 -17.42 -28.50
CA GLN A 844 -3.28 -16.86 -27.19
C GLN A 844 -3.44 -17.96 -26.14
N ALA A 845 -4.14 -19.06 -26.48
CA ALA A 845 -4.32 -20.19 -25.58
C ALA A 845 -3.01 -20.91 -25.25
N ALA A 846 -2.09 -21.02 -26.22
CA ALA A 846 -0.77 -21.61 -26.00
C ALA A 846 0.09 -20.75 -25.08
N THR A 847 0.19 -19.44 -25.36
CA THR A 847 1.00 -18.50 -24.57
C THR A 847 0.44 -18.27 -23.17
N PHE A 848 -0.86 -18.43 -22.98
CA PHE A 848 -1.49 -18.39 -21.65
C PHE A 848 -1.25 -19.66 -20.82
N GLN A 849 -1.24 -20.84 -21.45
CA GLN A 849 -1.03 -22.13 -20.77
C GLN A 849 0.13 -22.91 -21.39
N GLY A 850 1.33 -22.62 -20.90
CA GLY A 850 2.58 -23.25 -21.31
C GLY A 850 2.64 -24.77 -21.11
N PRO A 851 3.62 -25.45 -21.73
CA PRO A 851 3.72 -26.91 -21.73
C PRO A 851 4.23 -27.56 -20.43
N LEU A 852 4.94 -26.83 -19.56
CA LEU A 852 5.55 -27.41 -18.35
C LEU A 852 4.53 -27.59 -17.23
N CYS A 853 3.87 -26.49 -16.86
CA CYS A 853 3.04 -26.34 -15.67
C CYS A 853 1.70 -25.66 -15.98
N ALA A 854 1.37 -25.43 -17.26
CA ALA A 854 0.30 -24.53 -17.71
C ALA A 854 0.37 -23.15 -17.06
N GLU A 855 1.58 -22.62 -16.94
CA GLU A 855 1.84 -21.24 -16.57
C GLU A 855 2.10 -20.40 -17.83
N PRO A 856 1.87 -19.08 -17.81
CA PRO A 856 2.07 -18.25 -18.99
C PRO A 856 3.51 -18.29 -19.50
N MET A 857 3.65 -18.40 -20.82
CA MET A 857 4.92 -18.35 -21.51
C MET A 857 5.43 -16.90 -21.56
N GLN A 858 6.74 -16.70 -21.57
CA GLN A 858 7.34 -15.38 -21.76
C GLN A 858 8.63 -15.47 -22.58
N GLY A 859 8.83 -14.47 -23.44
CA GLY A 859 10.01 -14.41 -24.31
C GLY A 859 9.97 -15.45 -25.42
N ILE A 860 8.78 -15.77 -25.95
CA ILE A 860 8.62 -16.68 -27.08
C ILE A 860 8.05 -15.92 -28.28
N ALA A 861 8.63 -16.18 -29.45
CA ALA A 861 8.06 -15.79 -30.74
C ALA A 861 7.51 -17.02 -31.46
N VAL A 862 6.32 -16.89 -32.02
CA VAL A 862 5.74 -17.89 -32.93
C VAL A 862 5.70 -17.27 -34.32
N VAL A 863 6.30 -17.94 -35.30
CA VAL A 863 6.33 -17.50 -36.70
C VAL A 863 5.39 -18.39 -37.50
N LEU A 864 4.40 -17.80 -38.15
CA LEU A 864 3.57 -18.49 -39.14
C LEU A 864 4.30 -18.53 -40.47
N GLU A 865 4.64 -19.74 -40.93
CA GLU A 865 5.36 -19.97 -42.19
C GLU A 865 4.43 -20.41 -43.33
N GLY A 866 3.28 -21.02 -43.01
CA GLY A 866 2.33 -21.46 -44.02
C GLY A 866 0.96 -21.82 -43.46
N LEU A 867 -0.10 -21.53 -44.22
CA LEU A 867 -1.48 -21.93 -43.96
C LEU A 867 -2.08 -22.47 -45.26
N GLU A 868 -2.18 -23.79 -45.37
CA GLU A 868 -2.65 -24.50 -46.54
C GLU A 868 -4.03 -25.11 -46.26
N TYR A 869 -4.98 -24.91 -47.16
CA TYR A 869 -6.29 -25.53 -47.09
C TYR A 869 -6.90 -25.73 -48.48
N ASP A 870 -7.77 -26.72 -48.61
CA ASP A 870 -8.51 -26.99 -49.85
C ASP A 870 -9.87 -26.27 -49.83
N PRO A 871 -10.06 -25.20 -50.63
CA PRO A 871 -11.27 -24.39 -50.60
C PRO A 871 -12.53 -25.17 -51.03
N ASP A 872 -12.41 -26.14 -51.94
CA ASP A 872 -13.54 -26.91 -52.45
C ASP A 872 -14.02 -27.93 -51.40
N ALA A 873 -13.06 -28.59 -50.72
CA ALA A 873 -13.36 -29.50 -49.63
C ALA A 873 -13.97 -28.77 -48.42
N ILE A 874 -13.49 -27.56 -48.11
CA ILE A 874 -14.05 -26.75 -47.02
C ILE A 874 -15.43 -26.22 -47.37
N ALA A 875 -15.69 -25.80 -48.61
CA ALA A 875 -17.02 -25.37 -49.02
C ALA A 875 -18.06 -26.50 -48.85
N ALA A 876 -17.68 -27.75 -49.13
CA ALA A 876 -18.54 -28.93 -48.92
C ALA A 876 -18.86 -29.17 -47.43
N GLU A 877 -17.87 -29.01 -46.54
CA GLU A 877 -18.04 -29.18 -45.09
C GLU A 877 -18.75 -27.98 -44.43
N VAL A 878 -18.57 -26.76 -44.96
CA VAL A 878 -19.32 -25.55 -44.58
C VAL A 878 -20.81 -25.73 -44.89
N GLY A 879 -21.14 -26.34 -46.04
CA GLY A 879 -22.51 -26.73 -46.38
C GLY A 879 -23.14 -27.73 -45.40
N GLN A 880 -22.33 -28.47 -44.64
CA GLN A 880 -22.74 -29.37 -43.56
C GLN A 880 -22.67 -28.71 -42.16
N SER A 881 -22.47 -27.39 -42.07
CA SER A 881 -22.35 -26.62 -40.81
C SER A 881 -21.19 -27.04 -39.90
N ARG A 882 -20.11 -27.62 -40.45
CA ARG A 882 -18.95 -28.11 -39.67
C ARG A 882 -17.81 -27.11 -39.49
N LEU A 883 -17.96 -25.88 -39.99
CA LEU A 883 -16.93 -24.84 -39.90
C LEU A 883 -16.43 -24.61 -38.46
N VAL A 884 -17.34 -24.56 -37.49
CA VAL A 884 -17.01 -24.40 -36.05
C VAL A 884 -16.17 -25.56 -35.50
N GLN A 885 -16.40 -26.78 -36.00
CA GLN A 885 -15.61 -27.95 -35.59
C GLN A 885 -14.21 -27.91 -36.21
N ILE A 886 -14.09 -27.45 -37.47
CA ILE A 886 -12.81 -27.30 -38.16
C ILE A 886 -11.98 -26.20 -37.47
N THR A 887 -12.55 -25.04 -37.18
CA THR A 887 -11.87 -23.94 -36.48
C THR A 887 -11.49 -24.34 -35.05
N GLY A 888 -12.38 -25.01 -34.30
CA GLY A 888 -12.07 -25.54 -32.97
C GLY A 888 -10.96 -26.59 -32.96
N SER A 889 -10.93 -27.48 -33.97
CA SER A 889 -9.84 -28.43 -34.17
C SER A 889 -8.53 -27.71 -34.51
N LEU A 890 -8.56 -26.66 -35.34
CA LEU A 890 -7.38 -25.87 -35.68
C LEU A 890 -6.79 -25.15 -34.47
N ILE A 891 -7.63 -24.52 -33.63
CA ILE A 891 -7.21 -23.88 -32.36
C ILE A 891 -6.44 -24.88 -31.49
N SER A 892 -6.97 -26.09 -31.34
CA SER A 892 -6.36 -27.15 -30.53
C SER A 892 -5.04 -27.64 -31.12
N SER A 893 -4.98 -27.84 -32.45
CA SER A 893 -3.77 -28.28 -33.15
C SER A 893 -2.66 -27.21 -33.14
N VAL A 894 -3.01 -25.93 -33.32
CA VAL A 894 -2.08 -24.79 -33.22
C VAL A 894 -1.50 -24.71 -31.81
N ARG A 895 -2.36 -24.85 -30.79
CA ARG A 895 -1.93 -24.85 -29.39
C ARG A 895 -0.90 -25.96 -29.11
N GLU A 896 -1.14 -27.17 -29.60
CA GLU A 896 -0.24 -28.30 -29.41
C GLU A 896 1.06 -28.15 -30.21
N ALA A 897 1.00 -27.60 -31.42
CA ALA A 897 2.19 -27.28 -32.22
C ALA A 897 3.08 -26.24 -31.52
N CYS A 898 2.51 -25.20 -30.91
CA CYS A 898 3.26 -24.23 -30.12
C CYS A 898 3.95 -24.86 -28.91
N ARG A 899 3.26 -25.76 -28.19
CA ARG A 899 3.81 -26.50 -27.04
C ARG A 899 4.95 -27.42 -27.43
N SER A 900 4.74 -28.21 -28.48
CA SER A 900 5.76 -29.10 -29.04
C SER A 900 6.97 -28.30 -29.55
N GLY A 901 6.72 -27.13 -30.17
CA GLY A 901 7.73 -26.19 -30.61
C GLY A 901 8.62 -25.72 -29.47
N MET A 902 8.02 -25.31 -28.35
CA MET A 902 8.77 -24.90 -27.15
C MET A 902 9.55 -26.07 -26.53
N LEU A 903 8.97 -27.27 -26.45
CA LEU A 903 9.62 -28.49 -25.93
C LEU A 903 10.67 -29.11 -26.89
N ASP A 904 10.81 -28.57 -28.10
CA ASP A 904 11.91 -28.90 -29.01
C ASP A 904 13.16 -28.06 -28.70
N TRP A 905 13.02 -26.97 -27.96
CA TRP A 905 14.12 -26.23 -27.34
C TRP A 905 14.42 -26.77 -25.93
N SER A 906 15.33 -26.13 -25.20
CA SER A 906 15.57 -26.45 -23.79
C SER A 906 14.64 -25.59 -22.92
N PRO A 907 13.57 -26.16 -22.36
CA PRO A 907 12.59 -25.41 -21.59
C PRO A 907 13.17 -25.03 -20.21
N ARG A 908 12.76 -23.87 -19.70
CA ARG A 908 13.21 -23.31 -18.43
C ARG A 908 12.02 -22.72 -17.67
N LEU A 909 12.06 -22.87 -16.36
CA LEU A 909 11.17 -22.12 -15.48
C LEU A 909 11.79 -20.76 -15.18
N MET A 910 10.94 -19.73 -15.14
CA MET A 910 11.32 -18.42 -14.63
C MET A 910 10.68 -18.23 -13.25
N LEU A 911 11.54 -17.93 -12.28
CA LEU A 911 11.16 -17.71 -10.90
C LEU A 911 10.78 -16.25 -10.73
N ALA A 912 9.65 -16.01 -10.07
CA ALA A 912 9.38 -14.71 -9.48
C ALA A 912 10.46 -14.37 -8.44
N MET A 913 11.01 -13.16 -8.49
CA MET A 913 12.07 -12.69 -7.60
C MET A 913 11.60 -11.49 -6.78
N TYR A 914 11.93 -11.50 -5.49
CA TYR A 914 11.89 -10.33 -4.62
C TYR A 914 13.23 -9.63 -4.59
N SER A 915 13.22 -8.32 -4.76
CA SER A 915 14.27 -7.47 -4.23
C SER A 915 14.06 -7.32 -2.74
N CYS A 916 15.11 -7.56 -1.98
CA CYS A 916 15.12 -7.58 -0.53
C CYS A 916 16.15 -6.56 -0.03
N GLU A 917 15.69 -5.57 0.72
CA GLU A 917 16.58 -4.64 1.42
C GLU A 917 16.56 -4.98 2.91
N ILE A 918 17.74 -5.26 3.47
CA ILE A 918 17.90 -5.74 4.84
C ILE A 918 18.86 -4.82 5.57
N GLN A 919 18.39 -4.22 6.66
CA GLN A 919 19.25 -3.49 7.58
C GLN A 919 19.65 -4.44 8.72
N ALA A 920 20.95 -4.58 8.99
CA ALA A 920 21.47 -5.48 10.02
C ALA A 920 22.70 -4.88 10.71
N SER A 921 22.89 -5.17 12.00
CA SER A 921 24.12 -4.81 12.71
C SER A 921 25.29 -5.71 12.30
N THR A 922 26.53 -5.23 12.53
CA THR A 922 27.76 -5.99 12.23
C THR A 922 27.75 -7.41 12.82
N GLU A 923 27.19 -7.60 14.03
CA GLU A 923 27.11 -8.90 14.69
C GLU A 923 26.07 -9.84 14.06
N ALA A 924 25.03 -9.28 13.44
CA ALA A 924 23.93 -10.01 12.83
C ALA A 924 24.19 -10.41 11.37
N LEU A 925 25.11 -9.72 10.68
CA LEU A 925 25.42 -9.95 9.26
C LEU A 925 25.73 -11.40 8.92
N GLY A 926 26.62 -12.06 9.69
CA GLY A 926 26.99 -13.44 9.41
C GLY A 926 25.80 -14.41 9.49
N LYS A 927 24.89 -14.18 10.44
CA LYS A 927 23.66 -14.98 10.58
C LYS A 927 22.67 -14.69 9.46
N MET A 928 22.54 -13.42 9.07
CA MET A 928 21.70 -12.97 7.97
C MET A 928 22.15 -13.59 6.64
N TYR A 929 23.45 -13.55 6.32
CA TYR A 929 24.01 -14.21 5.13
C TYR A 929 23.74 -15.72 5.12
N GLY A 930 23.84 -16.37 6.28
CA GLY A 930 23.48 -17.78 6.42
C GLY A 930 22.00 -18.10 6.15
N VAL A 931 21.08 -17.15 6.39
CA VAL A 931 19.66 -17.30 6.03
C VAL A 931 19.45 -17.09 4.53
N LEU A 932 20.02 -16.01 3.99
CA LEU A 932 19.94 -15.68 2.55
C LEU A 932 20.47 -16.83 1.69
N ALA A 933 21.68 -17.32 1.99
CA ALA A 933 22.30 -18.41 1.22
C ALA A 933 21.47 -19.70 1.27
N ARG A 934 20.87 -20.03 2.43
CA ARG A 934 20.00 -21.22 2.58
C ARG A 934 18.76 -21.14 1.69
N ARG A 935 18.21 -19.94 1.52
CA ARG A 935 17.02 -19.65 0.70
C ARG A 935 17.40 -19.16 -0.71
N ARG A 936 18.63 -19.45 -1.16
CA ARG A 936 19.13 -19.15 -2.51
C ARG A 936 19.09 -17.67 -2.89
N GLY A 937 19.20 -16.79 -1.89
CA GLY A 937 19.28 -15.36 -2.12
C GLY A 937 20.65 -14.93 -2.65
N ARG A 938 20.68 -14.02 -3.62
CA ARG A 938 21.90 -13.43 -4.21
C ARG A 938 22.06 -11.98 -3.74
N ILE A 939 23.20 -11.64 -3.16
CA ILE A 939 23.50 -10.26 -2.73
C ILE A 939 23.87 -9.42 -3.96
N ILE A 940 23.27 -8.23 -4.08
CA ILE A 940 23.55 -7.25 -5.13
C ILE A 940 24.55 -6.20 -4.62
N SER A 941 24.29 -5.62 -3.44
CA SER A 941 25.13 -4.59 -2.84
C SER A 941 25.11 -4.66 -1.31
N GLU A 942 26.17 -4.13 -0.70
CA GLU A 942 26.36 -3.98 0.74
C GLU A 942 26.93 -2.60 1.01
N ASP A 943 26.17 -1.78 1.75
CA ASP A 943 26.49 -0.38 2.04
C ASP A 943 26.52 -0.14 3.55
N ILE A 944 27.58 0.51 4.05
CA ILE A 944 27.70 0.90 5.47
C ILE A 944 27.02 2.25 5.67
N LYS A 945 26.18 2.35 6.71
CA LYS A 945 25.56 3.63 7.07
C LYS A 945 26.46 4.42 8.03
N GLU A 946 27.05 5.51 7.52
CA GLU A 946 27.99 6.36 8.28
C GLU A 946 27.42 6.78 9.65
N GLY A 947 28.25 6.74 10.70
CA GLY A 947 27.84 7.10 12.06
C GLY A 947 27.06 6.02 12.83
N THR A 948 26.70 4.90 12.20
CA THR A 948 26.02 3.77 12.87
C THR A 948 26.77 2.44 12.70
N SER A 949 26.42 1.44 13.50
CA SER A 949 26.92 0.06 13.36
C SER A 949 26.06 -0.81 12.43
N PHE A 950 25.17 -0.19 11.65
CA PHE A 950 24.24 -0.89 10.75
C PHE A 950 24.75 -0.88 9.32
N PHE A 951 24.54 -2.02 8.67
CA PHE A 951 24.77 -2.26 7.25
C PHE A 951 23.43 -2.40 6.55
N THR A 952 23.33 -1.87 5.34
CA THR A 952 22.20 -2.07 4.44
C THR A 952 22.64 -3.01 3.33
N VAL A 953 21.98 -4.16 3.24
CA VAL A 953 22.27 -5.20 2.27
C VAL A 953 21.10 -5.34 1.32
N ARG A 954 21.36 -5.20 0.02
CA ARG A 954 20.38 -5.44 -1.04
C ARG A 954 20.62 -6.82 -1.65
N ALA A 955 19.59 -7.65 -1.69
CA ALA A 955 19.65 -9.01 -2.21
C ALA A 955 18.43 -9.34 -3.07
N LEU A 956 18.56 -10.28 -4.00
CA LEU A 956 17.45 -10.92 -4.70
C LEU A 956 17.12 -12.25 -4.06
N LEU A 957 15.84 -12.53 -3.85
CA LEU A 957 15.34 -13.73 -3.20
C LEU A 957 14.21 -14.33 -4.03
N PRO A 958 14.26 -15.61 -4.43
CA PRO A 958 13.14 -16.26 -5.11
C PRO A 958 11.87 -16.24 -4.25
N VAL A 959 10.72 -15.89 -4.83
CA VAL A 959 9.43 -15.81 -4.12
C VAL A 959 9.07 -17.17 -3.51
N VAL A 960 9.33 -18.27 -4.21
CA VAL A 960 9.09 -19.63 -3.69
C VAL A 960 9.89 -19.95 -2.42
N GLU A 961 11.07 -19.36 -2.26
CA GLU A 961 11.94 -19.54 -1.08
C GLU A 961 11.78 -18.41 -0.05
N SER A 962 10.88 -17.46 -0.30
CA SER A 962 10.69 -16.29 0.57
C SER A 962 9.74 -16.53 1.74
N PHE A 963 8.95 -17.61 1.70
CA PHE A 963 7.95 -17.86 2.72
C PHE A 963 8.58 -18.23 4.07
N GLY A 964 8.23 -17.50 5.14
CA GLY A 964 8.86 -17.57 6.46
C GLY A 964 10.24 -16.92 6.54
N PHE A 965 10.71 -16.25 5.48
CA PHE A 965 12.04 -15.63 5.45
C PHE A 965 12.18 -14.50 6.47
N ALA A 966 11.19 -13.63 6.58
CA ALA A 966 11.21 -12.50 7.50
C ALA A 966 11.28 -12.98 8.96
N GLU A 967 10.49 -14.00 9.31
CA GLU A 967 10.52 -14.61 10.64
C GLU A 967 11.86 -15.31 10.91
N ASP A 968 12.38 -16.08 9.95
CA ASP A 968 13.67 -16.76 10.08
C ASP A 968 14.83 -15.79 10.32
N ILE A 969 14.88 -14.69 9.55
CA ILE A 969 15.88 -13.64 9.76
C ILE A 969 15.70 -13.03 11.14
N ARG A 970 14.49 -12.61 11.50
CA ARG A 970 14.21 -11.96 12.78
C ARG A 970 14.59 -12.88 13.94
N LYS A 971 14.26 -14.16 13.88
CA LYS A 971 14.57 -15.16 14.91
C LYS A 971 16.07 -15.42 15.04
N LYS A 972 16.79 -15.62 13.94
CA LYS A 972 18.23 -15.89 13.98
C LYS A 972 19.06 -14.68 14.37
N THR A 973 18.60 -13.48 14.01
CA THR A 973 19.26 -12.22 14.36
C THR A 973 18.75 -11.64 15.69
N SER A 974 17.86 -12.34 16.41
CA SER A 974 17.22 -11.85 17.64
C SER A 974 16.53 -10.49 17.47
N GLY A 975 16.00 -10.21 16.26
CA GLY A 975 15.35 -8.96 15.89
C GLY A 975 16.29 -7.88 15.35
N ALA A 976 17.60 -8.12 15.32
CA ALA A 976 18.59 -7.14 14.87
C ALA A 976 18.65 -6.93 13.35
N ALA A 977 17.91 -7.74 12.58
CA ALA A 977 17.72 -7.53 11.15
C ALA A 977 16.23 -7.65 10.77
N SER A 978 15.78 -6.75 9.90
CA SER A 978 14.43 -6.75 9.35
C SER A 978 14.50 -6.66 7.83
N PRO A 979 14.03 -7.69 7.09
CA PRO A 979 14.00 -7.65 5.63
C PRO A 979 12.73 -6.98 5.11
N GLN A 980 12.85 -6.21 4.04
CA GLN A 980 11.72 -5.73 3.24
C GLN A 980 11.74 -6.38 1.86
N LEU A 981 10.65 -7.06 1.50
CA LEU A 981 10.49 -7.73 0.20
C LEU A 981 9.66 -6.86 -0.75
N VAL A 982 10.15 -6.66 -1.97
CA VAL A 982 9.46 -5.96 -3.06
C VAL A 982 9.58 -6.80 -4.33
N PHE A 983 8.48 -7.02 -5.06
CA PHE A 983 8.52 -7.75 -6.32
C PHE A 983 9.42 -7.05 -7.35
N SER A 984 10.38 -7.78 -7.91
CA SER A 984 11.38 -7.24 -8.85
C SER A 984 11.21 -7.75 -10.27
N GLY A 985 10.34 -8.75 -10.50
CA GLY A 985 10.15 -9.38 -11.81
C GLY A 985 10.43 -10.89 -11.79
N TYR A 986 10.69 -11.44 -12.98
CA TYR A 986 10.98 -12.86 -13.17
C TYR A 986 12.43 -13.06 -13.65
N GLU A 987 13.16 -13.97 -13.04
CA GLU A 987 14.50 -14.38 -13.47
C GLU A 987 14.50 -15.84 -13.95
N LEU A 988 15.35 -16.14 -14.93
CA LEU A 988 15.56 -17.48 -15.46
C LEU A 988 16.20 -18.38 -14.39
N LEU A 989 15.58 -19.51 -14.06
CA LEU A 989 16.26 -20.60 -13.38
C LEU A 989 16.97 -21.42 -14.44
N ASP A 990 18.30 -21.31 -14.52
CA ASP A 990 19.11 -22.01 -15.52
C ASP A 990 19.33 -23.50 -15.17
N GLU A 991 18.22 -24.22 -14.98
CA GLU A 991 18.17 -25.66 -14.82
C GLU A 991 17.04 -26.19 -15.69
N ASP A 992 17.32 -27.22 -16.50
CA ASP A 992 16.29 -27.89 -17.30
C ASP A 992 15.48 -28.85 -16.42
N PRO A 993 14.14 -28.70 -16.30
CA PRO A 993 13.31 -29.61 -15.51
C PRO A 993 13.36 -31.07 -15.96
N PHE A 994 13.72 -31.33 -17.23
CA PHE A 994 13.76 -32.67 -17.81
C PHE A 994 15.18 -33.22 -17.97
N TRP A 995 16.22 -32.51 -17.52
CA TRP A 995 17.58 -33.02 -17.63
C TRP A 995 17.76 -34.29 -16.80
N VAL A 996 18.34 -35.29 -17.44
CA VAL A 996 18.74 -36.57 -16.88
C VAL A 996 20.19 -36.79 -17.31
N PRO A 997 21.09 -37.21 -16.42
CA PRO A 997 22.47 -37.53 -16.81
C PRO A 997 22.45 -38.65 -17.86
N THR A 998 23.09 -38.39 -19.00
CA THR A 998 23.14 -39.33 -20.14
C THR A 998 24.51 -39.96 -20.32
N THR A 999 25.57 -39.32 -19.79
CA THR A 999 26.94 -39.82 -19.86
C THR A 999 27.41 -40.37 -18.51
N GLU A 1000 28.39 -41.27 -18.54
CA GLU A 1000 29.02 -41.80 -17.31
C GLU A 1000 29.78 -40.71 -16.54
N GLU A 1001 30.40 -39.75 -17.24
CA GLU A 1001 31.06 -38.58 -16.63
C GLU A 1001 30.08 -37.67 -15.89
N GLU A 1002 28.90 -37.38 -16.47
CA GLU A 1002 27.82 -36.62 -15.81
C GLU A 1002 27.27 -37.33 -14.56
N LEU A 1003 27.27 -38.66 -14.58
CA LEU A 1003 26.81 -39.48 -13.45
C LEU A 1003 27.86 -39.53 -12.33
N GLU A 1004 29.15 -39.56 -12.67
CA GLU A 1004 30.27 -39.48 -11.72
C GLU A 1004 30.33 -38.11 -11.02
N ASP A 1005 30.10 -37.01 -11.75
CA ASP A 1005 30.04 -35.64 -11.21
C ASP A 1005 28.89 -35.43 -10.20
N LEU A 1006 27.81 -36.21 -10.31
CA LEU A 1006 26.67 -36.18 -9.39
C LEU A 1006 26.90 -36.99 -8.10
N GLY A 1007 27.95 -37.81 -8.03
CA GLY A 1007 28.31 -38.66 -6.89
C GLY A 1007 27.58 -40.02 -6.84
N GLU A 1008 28.14 -41.00 -6.11
CA GLU A 1008 27.60 -42.38 -5.98
C GLU A 1008 26.19 -42.47 -5.37
N LYS A 1009 25.73 -41.40 -4.71
CA LYS A 1009 24.34 -41.20 -4.35
C LYS A 1009 23.83 -40.02 -5.15
N ALA A 1010 22.73 -40.20 -5.87
CA ALA A 1010 22.01 -39.15 -6.59
C ALA A 1010 21.42 -38.09 -5.64
N ASP A 1011 22.28 -37.38 -4.90
CA ASP A 1011 21.90 -36.51 -3.77
C ASP A 1011 21.48 -35.10 -4.23
N ARG A 1012 21.66 -34.75 -5.52
CA ARG A 1012 21.16 -33.49 -6.08
C ARG A 1012 19.86 -33.73 -6.84
N ALA A 1013 18.73 -33.65 -6.14
CA ALA A 1013 17.42 -33.56 -6.76
C ALA A 1013 17.36 -32.31 -7.65
N ASN A 1014 16.92 -32.47 -8.90
CA ASN A 1014 16.70 -31.36 -9.84
C ASN A 1014 15.60 -30.44 -9.28
N ILE A 1015 15.98 -29.20 -8.95
CA ILE A 1015 15.10 -28.26 -8.25
C ILE A 1015 14.02 -27.75 -9.20
N ALA A 1016 14.39 -27.47 -10.47
CA ALA A 1016 13.44 -27.08 -11.50
C ALA A 1016 12.35 -28.15 -11.69
N ARG A 1017 12.72 -29.44 -11.65
CA ARG A 1017 11.75 -30.55 -11.66
C ARG A 1017 10.88 -30.57 -10.40
N GLY A 1018 11.46 -30.34 -9.22
CA GLY A 1018 10.71 -30.26 -7.97
C GLY A 1018 9.63 -29.17 -7.98
N TYR A 1019 9.97 -27.96 -8.44
CA TYR A 1019 8.99 -26.88 -8.60
C TYR A 1019 7.94 -27.20 -9.67
N MET A 1020 8.35 -27.78 -10.80
CA MET A 1020 7.42 -28.22 -11.86
C MET A 1020 6.40 -29.23 -11.33
N ASP A 1021 6.87 -30.29 -10.66
CA ASP A 1021 6.04 -31.38 -10.15
C ASP A 1021 5.09 -30.91 -9.03
N ALA A 1022 5.53 -29.95 -8.21
CA ALA A 1022 4.68 -29.33 -7.19
C ALA A 1022 3.50 -28.56 -7.83
N VAL A 1023 3.78 -27.72 -8.84
CA VAL A 1023 2.73 -26.95 -9.56
C VAL A 1023 1.80 -27.88 -10.32
N ARG A 1024 2.34 -28.89 -11.01
CA ARG A 1024 1.55 -29.89 -11.74
C ARG A 1024 0.64 -30.68 -10.82
N SER A 1025 1.14 -31.13 -9.67
CA SER A 1025 0.35 -31.85 -8.67
C SER A 1025 -0.82 -31.00 -8.16
N ARG A 1026 -0.57 -29.72 -7.86
CA ARG A 1026 -1.59 -28.77 -7.41
C ARG A 1026 -2.69 -28.57 -8.46
N LYS A 1027 -2.31 -28.40 -9.73
CA LYS A 1027 -3.27 -28.25 -10.84
C LYS A 1027 -3.93 -29.57 -11.28
N GLY A 1028 -3.71 -30.68 -10.56
CA GLY A 1028 -4.24 -32.00 -10.91
C GLY A 1028 -3.68 -32.59 -12.21
N MET A 1029 -2.53 -32.11 -12.68
CA MET A 1029 -1.85 -32.62 -13.86
C MET A 1029 -1.04 -33.87 -13.53
N PHE A 1030 -0.80 -34.69 -14.56
CA PHE A 1030 0.01 -35.89 -14.42
C PHE A 1030 1.46 -35.55 -14.03
N VAL A 1031 1.95 -36.21 -12.98
CA VAL A 1031 3.33 -36.14 -12.48
C VAL A 1031 3.93 -37.54 -12.51
N GLU A 1032 5.07 -37.68 -13.18
CA GLU A 1032 5.81 -38.95 -13.23
C GLU A 1032 6.53 -39.21 -11.90
N LYS A 1033 5.84 -39.83 -10.95
CA LYS A 1033 6.49 -40.36 -9.74
C LYS A 1033 7.05 -41.75 -10.04
N LYS A 1034 8.36 -41.94 -9.94
CA LYS A 1034 8.97 -43.29 -9.87
C LYS A 1034 8.53 -43.93 -8.55
N ILE A 1035 7.47 -44.74 -8.59
CA ILE A 1035 6.89 -45.41 -7.40
C ILE A 1035 7.73 -46.62 -6.93
N VAL A 1036 8.78 -47.02 -7.66
CA VAL A 1036 9.56 -48.22 -7.34
C VAL A 1036 11.05 -47.90 -7.30
N GLU A 1037 11.58 -47.72 -6.08
CA GLU A 1037 13.02 -47.64 -5.82
C GLU A 1037 13.65 -49.02 -5.56
N PHE A 1038 12.82 -50.02 -5.20
CA PHE A 1038 13.23 -51.42 -5.05
C PHE A 1038 12.26 -52.33 -5.78
N ALA A 1039 12.64 -52.82 -6.96
CA ALA A 1039 12.08 -54.06 -7.49
C ALA A 1039 12.61 -55.22 -6.62
N GLU A 1040 11.96 -55.50 -5.49
CA GLU A 1040 12.17 -56.76 -4.80
C GLU A 1040 11.88 -57.89 -5.79
N LYS A 1041 12.92 -58.64 -6.13
CA LYS A 1041 12.83 -59.92 -6.83
C LYS A 1041 11.85 -60.81 -6.05
N GLN A 1042 10.61 -60.94 -6.53
CA GLN A 1042 9.76 -62.07 -6.18
C GLN A 1042 10.45 -63.34 -6.70
N ARG A 1043 11.25 -63.94 -5.82
CA ARG A 1043 11.84 -65.27 -5.96
C ARG A 1043 10.72 -66.30 -6.13
N THR A 1044 10.80 -67.07 -7.21
CA THR A 1044 10.55 -68.52 -7.27
C THR A 1044 9.58 -69.09 -6.22
N LEU A 1045 8.35 -69.38 -6.64
CA LEU A 1045 7.53 -70.45 -6.09
C LEU A 1045 6.85 -71.22 -7.24
N LYS A 1046 7.49 -72.35 -7.60
CA LYS A 1046 6.94 -73.59 -8.22
C LYS A 1046 6.12 -73.41 -9.52
N ARG A 1047 6.50 -73.94 -10.68
CA ARG A 1047 7.05 -75.27 -10.99
C ARG A 1047 7.62 -75.27 -12.40
#